data_AF-A0AA36ILI2-F1
#
_entry.id   AF-A0AA36ILI2-F1
#
_cell.length_a   1.000
_cell.length_b   1.000
_cell.length_c   1.000
_cell.angle_alpha   90.00
_cell.angle_beta   90.00
_cell.angle_gamma   90.00
#
_symmetry.space_group_name_H-M   'P 1'
#
loop_
_entity.id
_entity.type
_entity.pdbx_description
1 polymer ?
#
loop_
_entity_poly.entity_id
_entity_poly.type
_entity_poly.pdbx_seq_one_letter_code
_entity_poly.pdbx_strand_id
1 'polypeptide(L)'
;AQKINPGKWTLSGKKDELKQKLREFVEEAKATLKGLKEDSRRAQVTSWHPGRGGVASRASPQQDSGAEDWLAKSREEVEAFGEEEVLSWAEAVLNEGKVRDELIQQTVTTLQQQGVTGKSLLKLTLEKLMAAPYSVPGGPAELLAEKIRLLQQPEVELPRFSATDLLDFEDRFLNSRINNKDERPFLEREAVVRSLVEQIEQIHRNGTNKPTVLALWSPRGTGKTSLVRHLALKVPNFSESRRCGRLLVVDAREIPKSALQEAPSRIASAIVVWHLSQLLCGYSIEVSGLVVSFRGMDFIAVLEALKRTSVRREIDMCDSFEVWLGSFCQKKQGVFEQWLLVTAAAFNATPDCACLVFLDQAELLVNHEVEGLSHHGGQKSAFTEIFGEFPQKMGMFSAGTVNILTDRPSEEYTSLKVQEVPALAPLSLQAAGRAMAEWGGMQYKKKELDNIHLFSAGVPRLLEAAFQTWGELASTAQVALNAMSQEFRSSYADAAPYFNQPEVALALVLCSAVRWPAEGHQLVPGTSVRWSDIFRAGAAFPNNKSVLVPRLWWCEDTNIKDAIRNDLKELNIDLEGLLPDSLQLLNSPTRGATERGEKWEELVANSLAARFRLHCIARNLIAEVTWVPFLKIYPTEDPHLRAVLEPFEVCWSDGVEHPRGQGNEATVMSDVGKAIKSNRNFATAHHDLLIPVRCKATGKLEFIAAQCRYGQKKDADGLKLQDKAKKDNFEDMQNVLLQICSESEGWQSFTNKTWARRQEEKKYSLMSCETIIAQLDVLKLL
;
A
#
# COMPACT_ATOMS: atom_id res chain seq x y z
N ALA A 1 -7.19 -40.24 -19.04
CA ALA A 1 -5.97 -40.33 -18.21
C ALA A 1 -5.62 -41.79 -17.85
N GLN A 2 -6.51 -42.55 -17.20
CA GLN A 2 -6.22 -43.93 -16.75
C GLN A 2 -5.98 -44.99 -17.86
N LYS A 3 -6.32 -44.72 -19.13
CA LYS A 3 -6.06 -45.64 -20.26
C LYS A 3 -4.67 -45.48 -20.91
N ILE A 4 -3.79 -44.63 -20.38
CA ILE A 4 -2.51 -44.27 -21.03
C ILE A 4 -1.34 -44.86 -20.24
N ASN A 5 -0.73 -45.92 -20.79
CA ASN A 5 0.44 -46.59 -20.21
C ASN A 5 1.73 -45.82 -20.58
N PRO A 6 2.56 -45.33 -19.64
CA PRO A 6 3.64 -44.37 -19.92
C PRO A 6 4.89 -44.96 -20.59
N GLY A 7 5.01 -46.28 -20.69
CA GLY A 7 6.30 -46.94 -20.93
C GLY A 7 6.88 -46.94 -22.35
N LYS A 8 6.20 -46.41 -23.39
CA LYS A 8 6.72 -46.45 -24.78
C LYS A 8 6.17 -45.32 -25.67
N TRP A 9 6.71 -44.10 -25.59
CA TRP A 9 6.32 -43.03 -26.53
C TRP A 9 7.51 -42.17 -26.96
N THR A 10 7.85 -42.20 -28.26
CA THR A 10 8.68 -41.17 -28.93
C THR A 10 7.77 -40.13 -29.60
N LEU A 11 8.09 -38.85 -29.40
CA LEU A 11 7.13 -37.74 -29.46
C LEU A 11 6.65 -37.28 -30.84
N SER A 12 7.26 -37.70 -31.95
CA SER A 12 6.99 -37.05 -33.25
C SER A 12 5.86 -37.66 -34.08
N GLY A 13 5.53 -38.95 -33.88
CA GLY A 13 4.62 -39.67 -34.79
C GLY A 13 3.13 -39.70 -34.43
N LYS A 14 2.73 -39.31 -33.21
CA LYS A 14 1.37 -39.58 -32.69
C LYS A 14 0.61 -38.37 -32.17
N LYS A 15 1.12 -37.15 -32.38
CA LYS A 15 0.43 -35.90 -32.00
C LYS A 15 -0.91 -35.76 -32.70
N ASP A 16 -1.01 -36.19 -33.96
CA ASP A 16 -2.23 -36.09 -34.74
C ASP A 16 -3.24 -37.18 -34.38
N GLU A 17 -2.79 -38.40 -34.04
CA GLU A 17 -3.65 -39.46 -33.50
C GLU A 17 -4.29 -39.04 -32.17
N LEU A 18 -3.53 -38.35 -31.31
CA LEU A 18 -4.03 -37.85 -30.02
C LEU A 18 -5.03 -36.69 -30.21
N LYS A 19 -4.76 -35.78 -31.15
CA LYS A 19 -5.69 -34.70 -31.51
C LYS A 19 -6.99 -35.24 -32.10
N GLN A 20 -6.95 -36.33 -32.86
CA GLN A 20 -8.13 -36.94 -33.44
C GLN A 20 -8.99 -37.62 -32.37
N LYS A 21 -8.38 -38.43 -31.49
CA LYS A 21 -9.10 -39.05 -30.36
C LYS A 21 -9.70 -38.02 -29.39
N LEU A 22 -9.03 -36.88 -29.19
CA LEU A 22 -9.56 -35.78 -28.38
C LEU A 22 -10.78 -35.13 -29.04
N ARG A 23 -10.80 -34.99 -30.37
CA ARG A 23 -11.98 -34.47 -31.09
C ARG A 23 -13.16 -35.43 -31.02
N GLU A 24 -12.93 -36.73 -31.21
CA GLU A 24 -13.97 -37.76 -31.10
C GLU A 24 -14.60 -37.77 -29.70
N PHE A 25 -13.79 -37.68 -28.65
CA PHE A 25 -14.28 -37.61 -27.26
C PHE A 25 -15.11 -36.35 -26.99
N VAL A 26 -14.72 -35.19 -27.55
CA VAL A 26 -15.47 -33.94 -27.39
C VAL A 26 -16.83 -34.01 -28.08
N GLU A 27 -16.91 -34.63 -29.27
CA GLU A 27 -18.18 -34.80 -29.97
C GLU A 27 -19.10 -35.83 -29.28
N GLU A 28 -18.55 -36.91 -28.74
CA GLU A 28 -19.30 -37.86 -27.91
C GLU A 28 -19.88 -37.19 -26.66
N ALA A 29 -19.08 -36.38 -25.95
CA ALA A 29 -19.54 -35.63 -24.78
C ALA A 29 -20.63 -34.61 -25.11
N LYS A 30 -20.56 -33.94 -26.27
CA LYS A 30 -21.61 -33.03 -26.75
C LYS A 30 -22.91 -33.78 -27.05
N ALA A 31 -22.84 -34.97 -27.64
CA ALA A 31 -24.01 -35.81 -27.91
C ALA A 31 -24.70 -36.25 -26.62
N THR A 32 -23.93 -36.67 -25.60
CA THR A 32 -24.47 -37.02 -24.27
C THR A 32 -25.14 -35.84 -23.57
N LEU A 33 -24.53 -34.65 -23.63
CA LEU A 33 -25.09 -33.41 -23.07
C LEU A 33 -26.39 -32.98 -23.77
N LYS A 34 -26.53 -33.27 -25.07
CA LYS A 34 -27.76 -33.00 -25.82
C LYS A 34 -28.90 -33.92 -25.38
N GLY A 35 -28.63 -35.21 -25.17
CA GLY A 35 -29.61 -36.17 -24.63
C GLY A 35 -30.11 -35.78 -23.24
N LEU A 36 -29.21 -35.41 -22.32
CA LEU A 36 -29.58 -34.97 -20.97
C LEU A 36 -30.45 -33.70 -20.94
N LYS A 37 -30.25 -32.78 -21.90
CA LYS A 37 -31.11 -31.59 -22.05
C LYS A 37 -32.50 -31.91 -22.59
N GLU A 38 -32.63 -32.93 -23.43
CA GLU A 38 -33.93 -33.39 -23.96
C GLU A 38 -34.72 -34.16 -22.89
N ASP A 39 -34.04 -34.95 -22.05
CA ASP A 39 -34.67 -35.66 -20.91
C ASP A 39 -35.13 -34.68 -19.81
N SER A 40 -34.33 -33.64 -19.53
CA SER A 40 -34.72 -32.58 -18.59
C SER A 40 -35.92 -31.76 -19.10
N ARG A 41 -36.11 -31.63 -20.42
CA ARG A 41 -37.30 -30.99 -21.01
C ARG A 41 -38.54 -31.87 -20.95
N ARG A 42 -38.40 -33.20 -21.05
CA ARG A 42 -39.53 -34.14 -20.89
C ARG A 42 -40.04 -34.20 -19.44
N ALA A 43 -39.17 -34.03 -18.45
CA ALA A 43 -39.54 -34.03 -17.05
C ALA A 43 -40.36 -32.79 -16.59
N GLN A 44 -40.30 -31.68 -17.33
CA GLN A 44 -41.01 -30.44 -16.97
C GLN A 44 -42.46 -30.35 -17.50
N VAL A 45 -42.92 -31.29 -18.33
CA VAL A 45 -44.23 -31.19 -19.02
C VAL A 45 -45.36 -31.97 -18.31
N THR A 46 -45.09 -32.75 -17.26
CA THR A 46 -46.07 -33.69 -16.67
C THR A 46 -46.70 -33.31 -15.33
N SER A 47 -46.61 -32.06 -14.84
CA SER A 47 -47.26 -31.69 -13.56
C SER A 47 -47.97 -30.33 -13.56
N TRP A 48 -49.07 -30.21 -14.30
CA TRP A 48 -50.01 -29.09 -14.17
C TRP A 48 -51.47 -29.56 -14.18
N HIS A 49 -52.10 -29.56 -13.00
CA HIS A 49 -53.56 -29.58 -12.83
C HIS A 49 -53.95 -28.58 -11.71
N PRO A 50 -54.86 -27.62 -11.95
CA PRO A 50 -55.29 -26.67 -10.94
C PRO A 50 -56.60 -27.14 -10.27
N GLY A 51 -56.53 -27.42 -8.96
CA GLY A 51 -57.71 -27.68 -8.11
C GLY A 51 -58.08 -26.46 -7.27
N ARG A 52 -59.32 -25.98 -7.43
CA ARG A 52 -59.96 -24.91 -6.66
C ARG A 52 -60.42 -25.37 -5.27
N GLY A 53 -60.52 -24.41 -4.35
CA GLY A 53 -61.36 -24.43 -3.13
C GLY A 53 -60.50 -24.29 -1.88
N GLY A 54 -60.82 -23.49 -0.87
CA GLY A 54 -61.94 -22.62 -0.55
C GLY A 54 -61.58 -21.97 0.80
N VAL A 55 -62.04 -20.74 1.02
CA VAL A 55 -61.76 -19.94 2.21
C VAL A 55 -62.47 -20.52 3.44
N ALA A 56 -61.74 -20.70 4.53
CA ALA A 56 -62.33 -20.72 5.88
C ALA A 56 -61.31 -20.18 6.89
N SER A 57 -61.68 -19.07 7.52
CA SER A 57 -61.00 -18.47 8.67
C SER A 57 -61.03 -19.44 9.86
N ARG A 58 -59.88 -19.72 10.48
CA ARG A 58 -59.82 -20.29 11.83
C ARG A 58 -58.83 -19.51 12.68
N ALA A 59 -59.32 -19.22 13.88
CA ALA A 59 -58.69 -18.40 14.91
C ALA A 59 -57.32 -18.94 15.34
N SER A 60 -56.45 -18.01 15.73
CA SER A 60 -55.17 -18.27 16.38
C SER A 60 -55.35 -19.13 17.63
N PRO A 61 -54.59 -20.23 17.82
CA PRO A 61 -54.51 -20.89 19.11
C PRO A 61 -53.74 -19.98 20.09
N GLN A 62 -54.29 -19.78 21.28
CA GLN A 62 -53.53 -19.27 22.42
C GLN A 62 -52.30 -20.16 22.62
N GLN A 63 -51.10 -19.57 22.63
CA GLN A 63 -49.87 -20.25 23.02
C GLN A 63 -50.00 -20.70 24.49
N ASP A 64 -49.92 -22.00 24.73
CA ASP A 64 -49.72 -22.56 26.07
C ASP A 64 -48.32 -22.16 26.57
N SER A 65 -48.26 -21.12 27.39
CA SER A 65 -47.02 -20.62 28.01
C SER A 65 -46.37 -21.61 28.99
N GLY A 66 -46.94 -22.81 29.18
CA GLY A 66 -46.40 -23.85 30.05
C GLY A 66 -45.42 -24.79 29.37
N ALA A 67 -45.55 -25.05 28.06
CA ALA A 67 -44.71 -26.04 27.36
C ALA A 67 -43.26 -25.56 27.21
N GLU A 68 -43.05 -24.26 26.97
CA GLU A 68 -41.71 -23.67 26.84
C GLU A 68 -40.91 -23.76 28.16
N ASP A 69 -41.57 -23.65 29.32
CA ASP A 69 -40.89 -23.78 30.63
C ASP A 69 -40.43 -25.21 30.90
N TRP A 70 -41.17 -26.23 30.40
CA TRP A 70 -40.75 -27.63 30.49
C TRP A 70 -39.56 -27.95 29.58
N LEU A 71 -39.53 -27.39 28.36
CA LEU A 71 -38.46 -27.61 27.40
C LEU A 71 -37.14 -26.93 27.80
N ALA A 72 -37.21 -25.90 28.65
CA ALA A 72 -36.05 -25.14 29.13
C ALA A 72 -35.34 -25.74 30.36
N LYS A 73 -35.83 -26.86 30.90
CA LYS A 73 -35.31 -27.46 32.14
C LYS A 73 -33.92 -28.05 31.94
N SER A 74 -32.99 -27.67 32.83
CA SER A 74 -31.62 -28.16 32.88
C SER A 74 -31.55 -29.64 33.24
N ARG A 75 -30.38 -30.26 33.05
CA ARG A 75 -30.16 -31.66 33.42
C ARG A 75 -30.42 -31.90 34.90
N GLU A 76 -29.96 -31.01 35.77
CA GLU A 76 -30.09 -31.10 37.23
C GLU A 76 -31.55 -31.01 37.66
N GLU A 77 -32.33 -30.12 37.02
CA GLU A 77 -33.76 -30.01 37.24
C GLU A 77 -34.49 -31.28 36.78
N VAL A 78 -34.18 -31.78 35.57
CA VAL A 78 -34.78 -33.01 35.04
C VAL A 78 -34.37 -34.22 35.87
N GLU A 79 -33.15 -34.29 36.42
CA GLU A 79 -32.73 -35.37 37.30
C GLU A 79 -33.52 -35.39 38.61
N ALA A 80 -33.93 -34.21 39.10
CA ALA A 80 -34.73 -34.05 40.32
C ALA A 80 -36.23 -34.37 40.14
N PHE A 81 -36.70 -34.56 38.90
CA PHE A 81 -38.11 -34.81 38.63
C PHE A 81 -38.62 -36.11 39.25
N GLY A 82 -39.77 -35.98 39.91
CA GLY A 82 -40.66 -37.10 40.22
C GLY A 82 -41.35 -37.65 38.97
N GLU A 83 -42.15 -38.69 39.15
CA GLU A 83 -42.83 -39.37 38.03
C GLU A 83 -43.75 -38.43 37.25
N GLU A 84 -44.58 -37.62 37.93
CA GLU A 84 -45.53 -36.71 37.26
C GLU A 84 -44.84 -35.61 36.43
N GLU A 85 -43.70 -35.11 36.91
CA GLU A 85 -42.90 -34.09 36.23
C GLU A 85 -42.21 -34.66 34.99
N VAL A 86 -41.77 -35.93 35.04
CA VAL A 86 -41.26 -36.66 33.86
C VAL A 86 -42.33 -36.81 32.78
N LEU A 87 -43.58 -37.09 33.17
CA LEU A 87 -44.68 -37.21 32.22
C LEU A 87 -44.96 -35.89 31.51
N SER A 88 -45.02 -34.80 32.28
CA SER A 88 -45.24 -33.45 31.76
C SER A 88 -44.10 -32.99 30.84
N TRP A 89 -42.85 -33.31 31.22
CA TRP A 89 -41.68 -33.05 30.37
C TRP A 89 -41.69 -33.88 29.08
N ALA A 90 -41.97 -35.19 29.17
CA ALA A 90 -42.03 -36.07 28.00
C ALA A 90 -43.16 -35.66 27.04
N GLU A 91 -44.32 -35.28 27.57
CA GLU A 91 -45.43 -34.74 26.79
C GLU A 91 -45.06 -33.43 26.08
N ALA A 92 -44.37 -32.50 26.76
CA ALA A 92 -43.87 -31.27 26.15
C ALA A 92 -42.88 -31.53 24.99
N VAL A 93 -41.92 -32.45 25.18
CA VAL A 93 -40.94 -32.85 24.14
C VAL A 93 -41.62 -33.48 22.94
N LEU A 94 -42.60 -34.36 23.16
CA LEU A 94 -43.31 -35.03 22.07
C LEU A 94 -44.25 -34.06 21.33
N ASN A 95 -44.85 -33.11 22.04
CA ASN A 95 -45.64 -32.03 21.44
C ASN A 95 -44.77 -31.09 20.59
N GLU A 96 -43.55 -30.73 21.04
CA GLU A 96 -42.57 -29.96 20.26
C GLU A 96 -42.25 -30.67 18.93
N GLY A 97 -42.07 -32.00 18.98
CA GLY A 97 -41.86 -32.86 17.82
C GLY A 97 -43.08 -33.09 16.93
N LYS A 98 -44.24 -32.48 17.25
CA LYS A 98 -45.52 -32.65 16.53
C LYS A 98 -45.93 -34.12 16.37
N VAL A 99 -45.65 -34.92 17.39
CA VAL A 99 -46.07 -36.33 17.43
C VAL A 99 -47.60 -36.38 17.53
N ARG A 100 -48.23 -37.38 16.93
CA ARG A 100 -49.69 -37.58 17.03
C ARG A 100 -50.10 -37.85 18.47
N ASP A 101 -51.13 -37.16 18.97
CA ASP A 101 -51.61 -37.24 20.36
C ASP A 101 -51.80 -38.69 20.87
N GLU A 102 -52.29 -39.59 20.03
CA GLU A 102 -52.43 -41.03 20.35
C GLU A 102 -51.10 -41.69 20.76
N LEU A 103 -50.01 -41.34 20.06
CA LEU A 103 -48.67 -41.85 20.33
C LEU A 103 -48.03 -41.14 21.54
N ILE A 104 -48.37 -39.88 21.78
CA ILE A 104 -47.96 -39.15 22.98
C ILE A 104 -48.55 -39.83 24.22
N GLN A 105 -49.87 -40.00 24.23
CA GLN A 105 -50.58 -40.63 25.34
C GLN A 105 -50.13 -42.08 25.57
N GLN A 106 -49.89 -42.84 24.50
CA GLN A 106 -49.31 -44.18 24.60
C GLN A 106 -47.92 -44.15 25.26
N THR A 107 -47.05 -43.22 24.85
CA THR A 107 -45.68 -43.11 25.37
C THR A 107 -45.68 -42.67 26.83
N VAL A 108 -46.46 -41.65 27.18
CA VAL A 108 -46.63 -41.13 28.55
C VAL A 108 -47.19 -42.22 29.46
N THR A 109 -48.24 -42.93 29.03
CA THR A 109 -48.83 -44.05 29.79
C THR A 109 -47.79 -45.14 30.07
N THR A 110 -46.96 -45.48 29.08
CA THR A 110 -45.91 -46.48 29.28
C THR A 110 -44.86 -45.99 30.28
N LEU A 111 -44.38 -44.75 30.18
CA LEU A 111 -43.42 -44.21 31.14
C LEU A 111 -44.00 -44.14 32.57
N GLN A 112 -45.29 -43.82 32.70
CA GLN A 112 -46.01 -43.83 33.98
C GLN A 112 -46.12 -45.24 34.56
N GLN A 113 -46.53 -46.23 33.77
CA GLN A 113 -46.65 -47.63 34.21
C GLN A 113 -45.31 -48.22 34.66
N GLN A 114 -44.20 -47.72 34.11
CA GLN A 114 -42.85 -48.14 34.46
C GLN A 114 -42.21 -47.31 35.59
N GLY A 115 -42.93 -46.34 36.18
CA GLY A 115 -42.45 -45.53 37.30
C GLY A 115 -41.17 -44.76 36.96
N VAL A 116 -41.08 -44.20 35.75
CA VAL A 116 -39.87 -43.51 35.29
C VAL A 116 -39.72 -42.17 36.01
N THR A 117 -38.73 -42.11 36.89
CA THR A 117 -38.26 -40.87 37.54
C THR A 117 -37.22 -40.15 36.68
N GLY A 118 -36.96 -38.88 36.94
CA GLY A 118 -35.99 -38.06 36.20
C GLY A 118 -34.61 -38.70 36.07
N LYS A 119 -34.10 -39.23 37.18
CA LYS A 119 -32.83 -39.98 37.22
C LYS A 119 -32.81 -41.25 36.35
N SER A 120 -33.95 -41.90 36.18
CA SER A 120 -34.07 -43.09 35.33
C SER A 120 -34.30 -42.73 33.86
N LEU A 121 -35.05 -41.65 33.60
CA LEU A 121 -35.25 -41.06 32.28
C LEU A 121 -33.91 -40.72 31.64
N LEU A 122 -33.03 -40.03 32.39
CA LEU A 122 -31.67 -39.71 31.99
C LEU A 122 -30.74 -40.93 31.85
N LYS A 123 -31.25 -42.17 31.86
CA LYS A 123 -30.47 -43.40 31.55
C LYS A 123 -31.08 -44.19 30.41
N LEU A 124 -32.18 -43.72 29.86
CA LEU A 124 -32.87 -44.33 28.72
C LEU A 124 -32.15 -43.94 27.43
N THR A 125 -31.69 -44.95 26.70
CA THR A 125 -31.19 -44.81 25.34
C THR A 125 -32.33 -45.13 24.37
N LEU A 126 -32.16 -44.79 23.09
CA LEU A 126 -33.11 -45.20 22.04
C LEU A 126 -33.40 -46.71 22.08
N GLU A 127 -32.35 -47.53 22.19
CA GLU A 127 -32.48 -48.99 22.30
C GLU A 127 -33.30 -49.43 23.51
N LYS A 128 -33.14 -48.76 24.67
CA LYS A 128 -33.93 -49.07 25.87
C LYS A 128 -35.37 -48.62 25.76
N LEU A 129 -35.61 -47.45 25.16
CA LEU A 129 -36.97 -46.95 24.93
C LEU A 129 -37.75 -47.89 24.01
N MET A 130 -37.10 -48.43 22.97
CA MET A 130 -37.75 -49.33 22.01
C MET A 130 -37.85 -50.79 22.51
N ALA A 131 -37.02 -51.21 23.45
CA ALA A 131 -37.04 -52.55 24.02
C ALA A 131 -38.00 -52.69 25.21
N ALA A 132 -38.34 -53.93 25.58
CA ALA A 132 -39.05 -54.19 26.82
C ALA A 132 -38.21 -53.75 28.03
N PRO A 133 -38.80 -53.11 29.05
CA PRO A 133 -40.24 -53.00 29.30
C PRO A 133 -40.92 -51.75 28.69
N TYR A 134 -40.17 -50.83 28.09
CA TYR A 134 -40.71 -49.54 27.64
C TYR A 134 -41.43 -49.59 26.29
N SER A 135 -40.96 -50.39 25.32
CA SER A 135 -41.65 -50.63 24.02
C SER A 135 -42.23 -49.37 23.35
N VAL A 136 -41.56 -48.23 23.48
CA VAL A 136 -41.98 -46.94 22.94
C VAL A 136 -41.81 -46.97 21.41
N PRO A 137 -42.80 -46.50 20.62
CA PRO A 137 -42.70 -46.50 19.16
C PRO A 137 -41.50 -45.67 18.66
N GLY A 138 -40.94 -46.03 17.50
CA GLY A 138 -39.70 -45.44 16.96
C GLY A 138 -39.68 -43.91 16.90
N GLY A 139 -40.75 -43.25 16.45
CA GLY A 139 -40.79 -41.77 16.40
C GLY A 139 -40.69 -41.09 17.77
N PRO A 140 -41.60 -41.39 18.73
CA PRO A 140 -41.49 -40.89 20.10
C PRO A 140 -40.19 -41.29 20.81
N ALA A 141 -39.71 -42.52 20.59
CA ALA A 141 -38.48 -43.03 21.21
C ALA A 141 -37.24 -42.26 20.71
N GLU A 142 -37.17 -41.98 19.41
CA GLU A 142 -36.09 -41.20 18.79
C GLU A 142 -36.04 -39.76 19.34
N LEU A 143 -37.19 -39.10 19.42
CA LEU A 143 -37.29 -37.72 19.94
C LEU A 143 -36.89 -37.64 21.43
N LEU A 144 -37.40 -38.55 22.27
CA LEU A 144 -37.04 -38.58 23.68
C LEU A 144 -35.56 -38.92 23.87
N ALA A 145 -35.03 -39.91 23.14
CA ALA A 145 -33.62 -40.27 23.21
C ALA A 145 -32.70 -39.12 22.78
N GLU A 146 -33.07 -38.37 21.74
CA GLU A 146 -32.33 -37.21 21.29
C GLU A 146 -32.32 -36.10 22.34
N LYS A 147 -33.47 -35.79 22.95
CA LYS A 147 -33.57 -34.77 23.99
C LYS A 147 -32.84 -35.16 25.28
N ILE A 148 -32.92 -36.44 25.69
CA ILE A 148 -32.14 -36.98 26.81
C ILE A 148 -30.64 -36.90 26.52
N ARG A 149 -30.22 -37.23 25.29
CA ARG A 149 -28.81 -37.13 24.88
C ARG A 149 -28.31 -35.69 24.95
N LEU A 150 -29.12 -34.70 24.56
CA LEU A 150 -28.78 -33.28 24.68
C LEU A 150 -28.60 -32.86 26.15
N LEU A 151 -29.49 -33.30 27.06
CA LEU A 151 -29.35 -33.05 28.50
C LEU A 151 -28.13 -33.77 29.11
N GLN A 152 -27.70 -34.88 28.55
CA GLN A 152 -26.54 -35.64 29.02
C GLN A 152 -25.21 -35.12 28.50
N GLN A 153 -25.19 -34.23 27.51
CA GLN A 153 -23.95 -33.60 27.09
C GLN A 153 -23.40 -32.82 28.30
N PRO A 154 -22.12 -33.00 28.67
CA PRO A 154 -21.52 -32.13 29.67
C PRO A 154 -21.75 -30.70 29.19
N GLU A 155 -22.21 -29.83 30.09
CA GLU A 155 -22.29 -28.39 29.82
C GLU A 155 -20.87 -27.98 29.44
N VAL A 156 -20.60 -27.90 28.14
CA VAL A 156 -19.33 -27.42 27.64
C VAL A 156 -19.40 -25.95 28.00
N GLU A 157 -18.71 -25.55 29.06
CA GLU A 157 -18.32 -24.16 29.24
C GLU A 157 -17.60 -23.77 27.96
N LEU A 158 -18.35 -23.22 27.00
CA LEU A 158 -17.81 -22.74 25.75
C LEU A 158 -16.83 -21.64 26.16
N PRO A 159 -15.54 -21.79 25.85
CA PRO A 159 -14.53 -20.85 26.31
C PRO A 159 -14.90 -19.46 25.78
N ARG A 160 -15.27 -18.57 26.70
CA ARG A 160 -15.31 -17.13 26.41
C ARG A 160 -13.87 -16.66 26.45
N PHE A 161 -13.27 -16.48 25.28
CA PHE A 161 -11.88 -16.09 25.19
C PHE A 161 -11.72 -14.64 25.64
N SER A 162 -10.76 -14.40 26.52
CA SER A 162 -10.00 -13.15 26.46
C SER A 162 -8.99 -13.29 25.32
N ALA A 163 -8.67 -12.21 24.58
CA ALA A 163 -7.66 -12.31 23.51
C ALA A 163 -6.28 -12.75 24.01
N THR A 164 -6.02 -12.65 25.31
CA THR A 164 -4.85 -13.19 26.00
C THR A 164 -4.84 -14.72 26.10
N ASP A 165 -5.98 -15.39 25.87
CA ASP A 165 -6.09 -16.86 25.90
C ASP A 165 -5.72 -17.51 24.56
N LEU A 166 -5.68 -16.73 23.47
CA LEU A 166 -5.15 -17.16 22.17
C LEU A 166 -3.65 -16.84 22.11
N LEU A 167 -2.83 -17.69 22.74
CA LEU A 167 -1.37 -17.54 22.81
C LEU A 167 -0.68 -17.41 21.42
N ASP A 168 -1.36 -17.83 20.35
CA ASP A 168 -0.90 -17.75 18.95
C ASP A 168 -1.72 -16.77 18.09
N PHE A 169 -2.49 -15.84 18.69
CA PHE A 169 -3.34 -14.90 17.98
C PHE A 169 -2.55 -14.10 16.93
N GLU A 170 -1.40 -13.54 17.29
CA GLU A 170 -0.56 -12.77 16.35
C GLU A 170 -0.04 -13.63 15.20
N ASP A 171 0.28 -14.90 15.47
CA ASP A 171 0.74 -15.83 14.44
C ASP A 171 -0.38 -16.21 13.46
N ARG A 172 -1.58 -16.51 13.98
CA ARG A 172 -2.76 -16.86 13.18
C ARG A 172 -3.33 -15.68 12.40
N PHE A 173 -3.24 -14.48 12.98
CA PHE A 173 -3.91 -13.30 12.47
C PHE A 173 -3.00 -12.43 11.58
N LEU A 174 -1.73 -12.26 11.94
CA LEU A 174 -0.83 -11.28 11.31
C LEU A 174 0.33 -11.93 10.58
N ASN A 175 1.07 -12.84 11.22
CA ASN A 175 2.26 -13.42 10.58
C ASN A 175 1.92 -14.38 9.42
N SER A 176 0.69 -14.87 9.36
CA SER A 176 0.13 -15.60 8.22
C SER A 176 -0.39 -14.69 7.10
N ARG A 177 -0.63 -13.40 7.37
CA ARG A 177 -1.35 -12.47 6.45
C ARG A 177 -0.58 -11.23 6.05
N ILE A 178 0.58 -10.98 6.66
CA ILE A 178 1.46 -9.87 6.32
C ILE A 178 2.82 -10.46 5.99
N ASN A 179 3.30 -10.19 4.79
CA ASN A 179 4.57 -10.75 4.32
C ASN A 179 5.79 -10.33 5.14
N ASN A 180 5.74 -9.14 5.76
CA ASN A 180 6.77 -8.68 6.66
C ASN A 180 6.47 -9.18 8.08
N LYS A 181 7.19 -10.22 8.50
CA LYS A 181 7.04 -10.84 9.82
C LYS A 181 7.78 -10.07 10.91
N ASP A 182 8.80 -9.31 10.53
CA ASP A 182 9.64 -8.60 11.49
C ASP A 182 9.02 -7.25 11.86
N GLU A 183 9.03 -6.92 13.15
CA GLU A 183 8.72 -5.56 13.60
C GLU A 183 9.90 -4.64 13.24
N ARG A 184 9.69 -3.83 12.20
CA ARG A 184 10.69 -2.87 11.73
C ARG A 184 10.39 -1.48 12.32
N PRO A 185 11.43 -0.67 12.63
CA PRO A 185 11.32 0.74 12.99
C PRO A 185 10.42 1.49 12.02
N PHE A 186 9.50 2.27 12.59
CA PHE A 186 8.48 2.99 11.85
C PHE A 186 8.63 4.49 12.07
N LEU A 187 9.65 5.08 11.42
CA LEU A 187 10.13 6.44 11.68
C LEU A 187 9.63 7.46 10.64
N GLU A 188 9.34 8.69 11.08
CA GLU A 188 8.90 9.83 10.23
C GLU A 188 7.56 9.59 9.52
N ARG A 189 6.76 8.67 10.05
CA ARG A 189 5.45 8.27 9.50
C ARG A 189 4.28 8.60 10.42
N GLU A 190 4.56 9.23 11.56
CA GLU A 190 3.61 9.52 12.63
C GLU A 190 2.50 10.46 12.14
N ALA A 191 2.83 11.41 11.26
CA ALA A 191 1.83 12.29 10.64
C ALA A 191 0.85 11.51 9.76
N VAL A 192 1.34 10.54 8.99
CA VAL A 192 0.51 9.66 8.14
C VAL A 192 -0.37 8.77 9.01
N VAL A 193 0.19 8.15 10.06
CA VAL A 193 -0.58 7.32 11.01
C VAL A 193 -1.66 8.13 11.70
N ARG A 194 -1.34 9.32 12.21
CA ARG A 194 -2.31 10.19 12.87
C ARG A 194 -3.46 10.55 11.94
N SER A 195 -3.14 10.97 10.71
CA SER A 195 -4.14 11.30 9.70
C SER A 195 -5.02 10.11 9.34
N LEU A 196 -4.44 8.91 9.22
CA LEU A 196 -5.19 7.67 8.95
C LEU A 196 -6.15 7.32 10.09
N VAL A 197 -5.68 7.38 11.34
CA VAL A 197 -6.49 7.08 12.52
C VAL A 197 -7.65 8.06 12.63
N GLU A 198 -7.39 9.36 12.52
CA GLU A 198 -8.43 10.40 12.58
C GLU A 198 -9.51 10.18 11.50
N GLN A 199 -9.10 9.88 10.27
CA GLN A 199 -10.03 9.63 9.17
C GLN A 199 -10.84 8.33 9.34
N ILE A 200 -10.21 7.24 9.78
CA ILE A 200 -10.89 5.97 10.07
C ILE A 200 -11.95 6.17 11.17
N GLU A 201 -11.59 6.87 12.24
CA GLU A 201 -12.53 7.16 13.34
C GLU A 201 -13.67 8.07 12.89
N GLN A 202 -13.42 9.00 11.96
CA GLN A 202 -14.46 9.84 11.39
C GLN A 202 -15.44 9.03 10.54
N ILE A 203 -14.95 8.10 9.72
CA ILE A 203 -15.78 7.18 8.92
C ILE A 203 -16.64 6.32 9.84
N HIS A 204 -16.07 5.75 10.91
CA HIS A 204 -16.79 4.92 11.87
C HIS A 204 -17.90 5.71 12.59
N ARG A 205 -17.59 6.91 13.08
CA ARG A 205 -18.53 7.74 13.86
C ARG A 205 -19.69 8.28 13.03
N ASN A 206 -19.38 8.84 11.87
CA ASN A 206 -20.38 9.59 11.10
C ASN A 206 -21.07 8.73 10.03
N GLY A 207 -20.44 7.61 9.65
CA GLY A 207 -20.80 6.90 8.43
C GLY A 207 -20.57 7.75 7.18
N THR A 208 -20.60 7.10 6.02
CA THR A 208 -20.49 7.77 4.73
C THR A 208 -21.60 7.27 3.80
N ASN A 209 -21.99 8.07 2.80
CA ASN A 209 -23.05 7.68 1.85
C ASN A 209 -22.67 6.48 0.97
N LYS A 210 -21.38 6.13 0.94
CA LYS A 210 -20.78 4.99 0.24
C LYS A 210 -19.71 4.38 1.13
N PRO A 211 -19.36 3.10 1.00
CA PRO A 211 -18.19 2.53 1.67
C PRO A 211 -16.94 3.33 1.27
N THR A 212 -16.09 3.64 2.25
CA THR A 212 -14.93 4.52 2.04
C THR A 212 -13.64 3.78 2.35
N VAL A 213 -12.71 3.75 1.39
CA VAL A 213 -11.34 3.25 1.60
C VAL A 213 -10.36 4.41 1.62
N LEU A 214 -9.55 4.47 2.66
CA LEU A 214 -8.35 5.31 2.70
C LEU A 214 -7.24 4.58 1.95
N ALA A 215 -6.84 5.08 0.78
CA ALA A 215 -5.84 4.46 -0.07
C ALA A 215 -4.50 5.19 0.05
N LEU A 216 -3.48 4.48 0.50
CA LEU A 216 -2.10 4.92 0.45
C LEU A 216 -1.40 4.31 -0.76
N TRP A 217 -0.99 5.19 -1.65
CA TRP A 217 -0.07 4.85 -2.72
C TRP A 217 1.34 5.32 -2.36
N SER A 218 2.34 4.48 -2.58
CA SER A 218 3.74 4.95 -2.61
C SER A 218 4.65 4.00 -3.39
N PRO A 219 5.80 4.48 -3.89
CA PRO A 219 6.78 3.66 -4.60
C PRO A 219 7.19 2.37 -3.89
N ARG A 220 7.76 1.43 -4.64
CA ARG A 220 8.23 0.15 -4.07
C ARG A 220 9.35 0.36 -3.03
N GLY A 221 9.27 -0.35 -1.91
CA GLY A 221 10.29 -0.35 -0.85
C GLY A 221 10.21 0.81 0.16
N THR A 222 9.18 1.65 0.10
CA THR A 222 8.93 2.76 1.04
C THR A 222 8.39 2.32 2.42
N GLY A 223 8.22 1.02 2.69
CA GLY A 223 7.73 0.51 3.97
C GLY A 223 6.20 0.51 4.15
N LYS A 224 5.44 0.37 3.05
CA LYS A 224 3.97 0.22 3.08
C LYS A 224 3.48 -0.95 3.94
N THR A 225 4.03 -2.15 3.71
CA THR A 225 3.70 -3.34 4.51
C THR A 225 4.03 -3.12 5.99
N SER A 226 5.12 -2.42 6.30
CA SER A 226 5.46 -2.05 7.68
C SER A 226 4.43 -1.07 8.28
N LEU A 227 3.86 -0.15 7.51
CA LEU A 227 2.75 0.70 7.95
C LEU A 227 1.51 -0.15 8.25
N VAL A 228 1.12 -1.06 7.36
CA VAL A 228 -0.03 -1.97 7.61
C VAL A 228 0.16 -2.74 8.91
N ARG A 229 1.36 -3.31 9.11
CA ARG A 229 1.72 -4.00 10.36
C ARG A 229 1.68 -3.08 11.58
N HIS A 230 2.23 -1.86 11.47
CA HIS A 230 2.23 -0.89 12.56
C HIS A 230 0.81 -0.47 12.97
N LEU A 231 -0.06 -0.18 11.99
CA LEU A 231 -1.48 0.11 12.25
C LEU A 231 -2.16 -1.09 12.92
N ALA A 232 -1.90 -2.29 12.43
CA ALA A 232 -2.52 -3.49 12.96
C ALA A 232 -2.07 -3.83 14.38
N LEU A 233 -0.80 -3.60 14.75
CA LEU A 233 -0.22 -4.03 16.03
C LEU A 233 -0.08 -2.92 17.08
N LYS A 234 0.40 -1.75 16.68
CA LYS A 234 0.93 -0.75 17.63
C LYS A 234 0.00 0.42 17.88
N VAL A 235 -0.98 0.67 17.00
CA VAL A 235 -1.93 1.78 17.18
C VAL A 235 -2.93 1.45 18.30
N PRO A 236 -2.95 2.22 19.41
CA PRO A 236 -3.84 1.94 20.54
C PRO A 236 -5.32 2.05 20.19
N ASN A 237 -5.69 2.95 19.29
CA ASN A 237 -7.07 3.19 18.84
C ASN A 237 -7.71 1.93 18.22
N PHE A 238 -6.90 1.01 17.69
CA PHE A 238 -7.37 -0.23 17.07
C PHE A 238 -7.16 -1.46 17.95
N SER A 239 -6.69 -1.27 19.19
CA SER A 239 -6.40 -2.37 20.13
C SER A 239 -7.64 -3.22 20.41
N GLU A 240 -8.80 -2.59 20.62
CA GLU A 240 -10.05 -3.30 20.87
C GLU A 240 -10.55 -4.06 19.63
N SER A 241 -10.49 -3.42 18.45
CA SER A 241 -10.84 -4.09 17.20
C SER A 241 -9.95 -5.31 16.93
N ARG A 242 -8.65 -5.19 17.22
CA ARG A 242 -7.71 -6.32 17.16
C ARG A 242 -8.09 -7.40 18.16
N ARG A 243 -8.24 -7.04 19.44
CA ARG A 243 -8.54 -7.95 20.56
C ARG A 243 -9.78 -8.80 20.28
N CYS A 244 -10.80 -8.22 19.66
CA CYS A 244 -12.09 -8.84 19.47
C CYS A 244 -12.33 -9.43 18.07
N GLY A 245 -11.28 -9.58 17.24
CA GLY A 245 -11.41 -10.14 15.90
C GLY A 245 -12.21 -9.28 14.92
N ARG A 246 -12.25 -7.96 15.16
CA ARG A 246 -12.91 -6.95 14.29
C ARG A 246 -11.97 -6.23 13.35
N LEU A 247 -10.67 -6.42 13.53
CA LEU A 247 -9.67 -6.04 12.56
C LEU A 247 -9.45 -7.20 11.60
N LEU A 248 -9.54 -6.95 10.31
CA LEU A 248 -9.31 -7.90 9.24
C LEU A 248 -8.13 -7.40 8.41
N VAL A 249 -7.07 -8.22 8.32
CA VAL A 249 -5.91 -7.94 7.46
C VAL A 249 -5.91 -8.91 6.29
N VAL A 250 -5.68 -8.39 5.08
CA VAL A 250 -5.64 -9.15 3.82
C VAL A 250 -4.39 -8.76 3.05
N ASP A 251 -3.62 -9.76 2.63
CA ASP A 251 -2.67 -9.61 1.54
C ASP A 251 -3.38 -9.95 0.24
N ALA A 252 -3.38 -9.03 -0.73
CA ALA A 252 -4.04 -9.24 -2.00
C ALA A 252 -3.55 -10.49 -2.77
N ARG A 253 -2.34 -11.00 -2.48
CA ARG A 253 -1.83 -12.24 -3.11
C ARG A 253 -2.57 -13.50 -2.67
N GLU A 254 -3.20 -13.47 -1.50
CA GLU A 254 -3.99 -14.59 -0.99
C GLU A 254 -5.33 -14.74 -1.73
N ILE A 255 -5.69 -13.77 -2.58
CA ILE A 255 -6.87 -13.82 -3.45
C ILE A 255 -6.42 -14.24 -4.86
N PRO A 256 -6.58 -15.53 -5.25
CA PRO A 256 -6.05 -15.99 -6.52
C PRO A 256 -6.80 -15.36 -7.69
N LYS A 257 -6.11 -15.14 -8.81
CA LYS A 257 -6.74 -14.57 -10.02
C LYS A 257 -7.96 -15.36 -10.51
N SER A 258 -8.00 -16.67 -10.29
CA SER A 258 -9.17 -17.50 -10.61
C SER A 258 -10.40 -17.16 -9.76
N ALA A 259 -10.22 -16.73 -8.51
CA ALA A 259 -11.31 -16.30 -7.65
C ALA A 259 -11.95 -14.97 -8.10
N LEU A 260 -11.19 -14.12 -8.80
CA LEU A 260 -11.66 -12.82 -9.29
C LEU A 260 -12.71 -12.92 -10.41
N GLN A 261 -12.97 -14.13 -10.92
CA GLN A 261 -14.07 -14.41 -11.84
C GLN A 261 -15.43 -14.54 -11.13
N GLU A 262 -15.43 -14.63 -9.80
CA GLU A 262 -16.65 -14.73 -9.00
C GLU A 262 -17.33 -13.37 -8.80
N ALA A 263 -18.60 -13.41 -8.38
CA ALA A 263 -19.32 -12.19 -8.04
C ALA A 263 -18.60 -11.42 -6.91
N PRO A 264 -18.40 -10.08 -7.04
CA PRO A 264 -17.70 -9.28 -6.04
C PRO A 264 -18.24 -9.44 -4.61
N SER A 265 -19.57 -9.54 -4.47
CA SER A 265 -20.24 -9.76 -3.18
C SER A 265 -19.90 -11.11 -2.53
N ARG A 266 -19.65 -12.14 -3.35
CA ARG A 266 -19.20 -13.46 -2.88
C ARG A 266 -17.73 -13.41 -2.45
N ILE A 267 -16.88 -12.68 -3.18
CA ILE A 267 -15.47 -12.48 -2.80
C ILE A 267 -15.39 -11.71 -1.48
N ALA A 268 -16.13 -10.62 -1.32
CA ALA A 268 -16.21 -9.86 -0.06
C ALA A 268 -16.68 -10.74 1.11
N SER A 269 -17.70 -11.58 0.88
CA SER A 269 -18.18 -12.56 1.85
C SER A 269 -17.09 -13.60 2.21
N ALA A 270 -16.38 -14.10 1.21
CA ALA A 270 -15.29 -15.06 1.40
C ALA A 270 -14.15 -14.47 2.21
N ILE A 271 -13.79 -13.19 2.02
CA ILE A 271 -12.77 -12.50 2.82
C ILE A 271 -13.12 -12.54 4.32
N VAL A 272 -14.37 -12.24 4.67
CA VAL A 272 -14.83 -12.23 6.08
C VAL A 272 -14.88 -13.65 6.65
N VAL A 273 -15.48 -14.60 5.93
CA VAL A 273 -15.56 -16.00 6.38
C VAL A 273 -14.17 -16.62 6.51
N TRP A 274 -13.28 -16.33 5.57
CA TRP A 274 -11.89 -16.75 5.63
C TRP A 274 -11.20 -16.18 6.85
N HIS A 275 -11.41 -14.89 7.15
CA HIS A 275 -10.88 -14.28 8.36
C HIS A 275 -11.32 -15.02 9.63
N LEU A 276 -12.62 -15.31 9.77
CA LEU A 276 -13.18 -16.04 10.91
C LEU A 276 -12.64 -17.47 10.99
N SER A 277 -12.56 -18.18 9.86
CA SER A 277 -12.07 -19.57 9.79
C SER A 277 -10.64 -19.72 10.29
N GLN A 278 -9.79 -18.73 10.00
CA GLN A 278 -8.41 -18.68 10.43
C GLN A 278 -8.29 -18.29 11.90
N LEU A 279 -9.06 -17.27 12.32
CA LEU A 279 -9.05 -16.77 13.69
C LEU A 279 -9.53 -17.84 14.69
N LEU A 280 -10.61 -18.54 14.34
CA LEU A 280 -11.29 -19.50 15.22
C LEU A 280 -10.94 -20.95 14.88
N CYS A 281 -9.88 -21.21 14.11
CA CYS A 281 -9.49 -22.56 13.71
C CYS A 281 -9.33 -23.49 14.92
N GLY A 282 -10.09 -24.59 14.96
CA GLY A 282 -10.06 -25.56 16.05
C GLY A 282 -10.98 -25.25 17.22
N TYR A 283 -11.80 -24.20 17.12
CA TYR A 283 -12.76 -23.80 18.14
C TYR A 283 -14.21 -23.96 17.66
N SER A 284 -15.10 -24.23 18.62
CA SER A 284 -16.55 -24.28 18.40
C SER A 284 -17.20 -23.11 19.11
N ILE A 285 -17.98 -22.30 18.38
CA ILE A 285 -18.65 -21.11 18.90
C ILE A 285 -20.16 -21.27 18.72
N GLU A 286 -20.92 -21.04 19.78
CA GLU A 286 -22.37 -20.98 19.67
C GLU A 286 -22.81 -19.61 19.16
N VAL A 287 -23.47 -19.61 18.00
CA VAL A 287 -23.97 -18.39 17.36
C VAL A 287 -25.34 -18.68 16.78
N SER A 288 -26.32 -17.85 17.14
CA SER A 288 -27.70 -17.99 16.66
C SER A 288 -28.31 -19.38 16.93
N GLY A 289 -27.99 -19.99 18.09
CA GLY A 289 -28.49 -21.31 18.50
C GLY A 289 -27.81 -22.49 17.80
N LEU A 290 -26.74 -22.25 17.03
CA LEU A 290 -25.94 -23.27 16.35
C LEU A 290 -24.51 -23.26 16.89
N VAL A 291 -24.01 -24.43 17.31
CA VAL A 291 -22.59 -24.60 17.65
C VAL A 291 -21.80 -24.82 16.36
N VAL A 292 -21.03 -23.80 15.96
CA VAL A 292 -20.25 -23.78 14.72
C VAL A 292 -18.81 -24.15 15.01
N SER A 293 -18.36 -25.29 14.47
CA SER A 293 -16.96 -25.73 14.60
C SER A 293 -16.11 -25.18 13.46
N PHE A 294 -15.27 -24.18 13.77
CA PHE A 294 -14.41 -23.53 12.79
C PHE A 294 -13.14 -24.35 12.53
N ARG A 295 -12.75 -24.43 11.25
CA ARG A 295 -11.50 -25.06 10.81
C ARG A 295 -10.70 -24.09 9.93
N GLY A 296 -9.38 -24.20 9.96
CA GLY A 296 -8.50 -23.43 9.10
C GLY A 296 -8.73 -23.80 7.64
N MET A 297 -9.16 -22.83 6.83
CA MET A 297 -9.44 -23.03 5.41
C MET A 297 -8.66 -22.00 4.60
N ASP A 298 -8.09 -22.41 3.47
CA ASP A 298 -7.59 -21.43 2.51
C ASP A 298 -8.75 -20.65 1.86
N PHE A 299 -8.41 -19.55 1.19
CA PHE A 299 -9.39 -18.66 0.59
C PHE A 299 -10.29 -19.36 -0.45
N ILE A 300 -9.74 -20.27 -1.26
CA ILE A 300 -10.47 -20.98 -2.31
C ILE A 300 -11.44 -21.98 -1.70
N ALA A 301 -11.05 -22.71 -0.67
CA ALA A 301 -11.90 -23.65 0.04
C ALA A 301 -13.12 -22.93 0.65
N VAL A 302 -12.92 -21.74 1.22
CA VAL A 302 -14.02 -20.89 1.73
C VAL A 302 -14.94 -20.46 0.59
N LEU A 303 -14.37 -20.01 -0.52
CA LEU A 303 -15.13 -19.56 -1.68
C LEU A 303 -15.98 -20.70 -2.27
N GLU A 304 -15.43 -21.91 -2.37
CA GLU A 304 -16.16 -23.10 -2.82
C GLU A 304 -17.24 -23.56 -1.83
N ALA A 305 -17.00 -23.42 -0.51
CA ALA A 305 -18.03 -23.68 0.49
C ALA A 305 -19.23 -22.73 0.33
N LEU A 306 -18.97 -21.43 0.17
CA LEU A 306 -20.02 -20.43 -0.08
C LEU A 306 -20.80 -20.68 -1.39
N LYS A 307 -20.14 -21.21 -2.43
CA LYS A 307 -20.82 -21.61 -3.68
C LYS A 307 -21.75 -22.81 -3.47
N ARG A 308 -21.27 -23.84 -2.78
CA ARG A 308 -22.05 -25.06 -2.54
C ARG A 308 -23.31 -24.79 -1.72
N THR A 309 -23.20 -23.95 -0.70
CA THR A 309 -24.32 -23.60 0.19
C THR A 309 -25.34 -22.67 -0.45
N SER A 310 -24.96 -21.88 -1.47
CA SER A 310 -25.90 -21.05 -2.23
C SER A 310 -26.73 -21.80 -3.28
N VAL A 311 -26.39 -23.07 -3.57
CA VAL A 311 -27.07 -23.91 -4.58
C VAL A 311 -27.96 -24.99 -3.96
N ARG A 312 -27.68 -25.48 -2.74
CA ARG A 312 -28.45 -26.55 -2.10
C ARG A 312 -29.47 -26.01 -1.09
N ARG A 313 -30.75 -26.35 -1.27
CA ARG A 313 -31.76 -26.28 -0.20
C ARG A 313 -31.81 -27.64 0.52
N GLU A 314 -31.53 -27.64 1.81
CA GLU A 314 -32.04 -28.57 2.83
C GLU A 314 -31.64 -30.06 2.83
N ILE A 315 -30.60 -30.53 2.13
CA ILE A 315 -30.29 -31.98 2.16
C ILE A 315 -28.86 -32.27 2.64
N ASP A 316 -28.79 -32.80 3.88
CA ASP A 316 -27.75 -33.68 4.42
C ASP A 316 -26.37 -33.04 4.73
N MET A 317 -26.36 -31.84 5.33
CA MET A 317 -25.11 -31.25 5.82
C MET A 317 -24.82 -31.71 7.26
N CYS A 318 -23.92 -32.68 7.41
CA CYS A 318 -23.41 -33.12 8.71
C CYS A 318 -22.37 -32.16 9.32
N ASP A 319 -21.85 -31.21 8.54
CA ASP A 319 -20.82 -30.26 8.97
C ASP A 319 -21.44 -28.96 9.49
N SER A 320 -21.31 -28.72 10.79
CA SER A 320 -21.83 -27.50 11.46
C SER A 320 -21.40 -26.19 10.80
N PHE A 321 -20.21 -26.13 10.19
CA PHE A 321 -19.73 -24.95 9.49
C PHE A 321 -20.47 -24.71 8.17
N GLU A 322 -20.71 -25.77 7.38
CA GLU A 322 -21.46 -25.65 6.12
C GLU A 322 -22.95 -25.38 6.38
N VAL A 323 -23.51 -25.94 7.46
CA VAL A 323 -24.87 -25.60 7.95
C VAL A 323 -24.97 -24.13 8.33
N TRP A 324 -24.01 -23.60 9.10
CA TRP A 324 -23.96 -22.18 9.44
C TRP A 324 -23.90 -21.29 8.18
N LEU A 325 -23.01 -21.64 7.23
CA LEU A 325 -22.89 -20.91 5.98
C LEU A 325 -24.19 -20.94 5.16
N GLY A 326 -24.82 -22.11 5.06
CA GLY A 326 -26.07 -22.30 4.34
C GLY A 326 -27.27 -21.63 4.98
N SER A 327 -27.27 -21.47 6.30
CA SER A 327 -28.40 -20.86 7.02
C SER A 327 -28.29 -19.33 7.10
N PHE A 328 -27.09 -18.79 7.35
CA PHE A 328 -26.93 -17.38 7.69
C PHE A 328 -26.06 -16.58 6.72
N CYS A 329 -25.22 -17.24 5.92
CA CYS A 329 -24.23 -16.58 5.05
C CYS A 329 -24.60 -16.60 3.55
N GLN A 330 -25.87 -16.86 3.20
CA GLN A 330 -26.32 -16.91 1.80
C GLN A 330 -26.21 -15.56 1.07
N LYS A 331 -26.24 -14.46 1.82
CA LYS A 331 -26.16 -13.08 1.32
C LYS A 331 -25.06 -12.33 2.06
N LYS A 332 -24.43 -11.36 1.39
CA LYS A 332 -23.36 -10.53 1.97
C LYS A 332 -23.75 -9.90 3.31
N GLN A 333 -24.99 -9.41 3.42
CA GLN A 333 -25.48 -8.74 4.61
C GLN A 333 -25.49 -9.70 5.81
N GLY A 334 -25.95 -10.94 5.60
CA GLY A 334 -25.92 -11.98 6.61
C GLY A 334 -24.51 -12.35 7.04
N VAL A 335 -23.54 -12.36 6.12
CA VAL A 335 -22.12 -12.60 6.46
C VAL A 335 -21.56 -11.52 7.38
N PHE A 336 -21.84 -10.25 7.10
CA PHE A 336 -21.39 -9.14 7.96
C PHE A 336 -22.09 -9.16 9.33
N GLU A 337 -23.38 -9.49 9.38
CA GLU A 337 -24.11 -9.70 10.64
C GLU A 337 -23.52 -10.86 11.44
N GLN A 338 -23.20 -11.97 10.78
CA GLN A 338 -22.56 -13.12 11.41
C GLN A 338 -21.14 -12.82 11.88
N TRP A 339 -20.37 -11.98 11.16
CA TRP A 339 -19.11 -11.47 11.70
C TRP A 339 -19.33 -10.76 13.03
N LEU A 340 -20.42 -9.97 13.14
CA LEU A 340 -20.77 -9.32 14.40
C LEU A 340 -21.14 -10.30 15.51
N LEU A 341 -21.97 -11.28 15.21
CA LEU A 341 -22.46 -12.23 16.21
C LEU A 341 -21.38 -13.20 16.66
N VAL A 342 -20.59 -13.75 15.73
CA VAL A 342 -19.50 -14.70 16.01
C VAL A 342 -18.45 -14.06 16.93
N THR A 343 -18.03 -12.84 16.62
CA THR A 343 -16.99 -12.16 17.43
C THR A 343 -17.54 -11.64 18.77
N ALA A 344 -18.81 -11.28 18.85
CA ALA A 344 -19.47 -11.00 20.13
C ALA A 344 -19.52 -12.26 21.00
N ALA A 345 -19.90 -13.40 20.45
CA ALA A 345 -19.96 -14.68 21.17
C ALA A 345 -18.56 -15.19 21.57
N ALA A 346 -17.58 -15.12 20.67
CA ALA A 346 -16.23 -15.65 20.92
C ALA A 346 -15.39 -14.74 21.84
N PHE A 347 -15.50 -13.42 21.70
CA PHE A 347 -14.57 -12.46 22.31
C PHE A 347 -15.23 -11.38 23.17
N ASN A 348 -16.55 -11.46 23.40
CA ASN A 348 -17.33 -10.40 24.06
C ASN A 348 -17.19 -9.02 23.38
N ALA A 349 -17.09 -9.00 22.04
CA ALA A 349 -17.01 -7.77 21.27
C ALA A 349 -18.28 -6.92 21.49
N THR A 350 -18.11 -5.65 21.87
CA THR A 350 -19.23 -4.71 21.99
C THR A 350 -19.78 -4.34 20.60
N PRO A 351 -21.08 -3.99 20.49
CA PRO A 351 -21.66 -3.56 19.22
C PRO A 351 -20.99 -2.31 18.61
N ASP A 352 -20.44 -1.44 19.45
CA ASP A 352 -19.79 -0.19 19.04
C ASP A 352 -18.32 -0.38 18.60
N CYS A 353 -17.77 -1.58 18.78
CA CYS A 353 -16.41 -1.90 18.37
C CYS A 353 -16.24 -1.76 16.85
N ALA A 354 -15.26 -0.96 16.43
CA ALA A 354 -15.04 -0.66 15.02
C ALA A 354 -14.64 -1.92 14.24
N CYS A 355 -15.31 -2.15 13.10
CA CYS A 355 -14.91 -3.15 12.12
C CYS A 355 -13.95 -2.52 11.12
N LEU A 356 -12.74 -3.07 11.03
CA LEU A 356 -11.62 -2.52 10.29
C LEU A 356 -11.12 -3.51 9.25
N VAL A 357 -10.77 -3.01 8.06
CA VAL A 357 -10.22 -3.81 6.97
C VAL A 357 -8.94 -3.17 6.45
N PHE A 358 -7.80 -3.85 6.60
CA PHE A 358 -6.51 -3.41 6.07
C PHE A 358 -6.08 -4.33 4.93
N LEU A 359 -5.89 -3.75 3.74
CA LEU A 359 -5.42 -4.44 2.55
C LEU A 359 -3.97 -4.04 2.24
N ASP A 360 -3.08 -5.02 2.15
CA ASP A 360 -1.74 -4.84 1.59
C ASP A 360 -1.69 -5.29 0.12
N GLN A 361 -0.76 -4.71 -0.64
CA GLN A 361 -0.54 -4.97 -2.07
C GLN A 361 -1.78 -4.73 -2.95
N ALA A 362 -2.49 -3.65 -2.68
CA ALA A 362 -3.72 -3.29 -3.38
C ALA A 362 -3.56 -3.24 -4.92
N GLU A 363 -2.36 -2.96 -5.43
CA GLU A 363 -2.06 -2.97 -6.87
C GLU A 363 -2.45 -4.28 -7.57
N LEU A 364 -2.46 -5.42 -6.88
CA LEU A 364 -2.81 -6.71 -7.49
C LEU A 364 -4.30 -6.83 -7.81
N LEU A 365 -5.16 -6.22 -7.00
CA LEU A 365 -6.59 -6.15 -7.25
C LEU A 365 -6.96 -4.97 -8.17
N VAL A 366 -6.23 -3.86 -8.06
CA VAL A 366 -6.44 -2.67 -8.90
C VAL A 366 -6.09 -2.94 -10.36
N ASN A 367 -5.01 -3.69 -10.61
CA ASN A 367 -4.58 -4.04 -11.97
C ASN A 367 -5.39 -5.17 -12.61
N HIS A 368 -6.29 -5.82 -11.85
CA HIS A 368 -7.20 -6.80 -12.43
C HIS A 368 -8.44 -6.10 -12.98
N GLU A 369 -8.45 -5.91 -14.30
CA GLU A 369 -9.55 -5.28 -15.01
C GLU A 369 -10.78 -6.17 -15.02
N VAL A 370 -11.94 -5.58 -14.73
CA VAL A 370 -13.24 -6.24 -14.81
C VAL A 370 -13.96 -5.71 -16.05
N GLU A 371 -14.63 -6.59 -16.80
CA GLU A 371 -15.36 -6.18 -18.00
C GLU A 371 -16.42 -5.12 -17.69
N GLY A 372 -16.48 -4.11 -18.57
CA GLY A 372 -17.45 -3.03 -18.50
C GLY A 372 -16.89 -1.74 -17.92
N LEU A 373 -17.50 -0.63 -18.34
CA LEU A 373 -17.31 0.66 -17.69
C LEU A 373 -18.29 0.75 -16.51
N SER A 374 -17.92 1.52 -15.50
CA SER A 374 -18.91 2.00 -14.54
C SER A 374 -20.03 2.76 -15.27
N HIS A 375 -21.18 2.94 -14.60
CA HIS A 375 -22.34 3.66 -15.14
C HIS A 375 -22.03 5.07 -15.70
N HIS A 376 -20.86 5.63 -15.37
CA HIS A 376 -20.42 6.97 -15.75
C HIS A 376 -19.03 6.99 -16.43
N GLY A 377 -18.51 5.84 -16.90
CA GLY A 377 -17.38 5.78 -17.85
C GLY A 377 -15.99 5.49 -17.29
N GLY A 378 -15.80 5.39 -15.97
CA GLY A 378 -14.53 4.95 -15.37
C GLY A 378 -14.33 3.43 -15.48
N GLN A 379 -13.09 2.98 -15.68
CA GLN A 379 -12.75 1.55 -15.81
C GLN A 379 -12.85 0.85 -14.45
N LYS A 380 -13.60 -0.26 -14.40
CA LYS A 380 -13.81 -1.03 -13.17
C LYS A 380 -12.56 -1.86 -12.85
N SER A 381 -12.20 -1.93 -11.57
CA SER A 381 -11.18 -2.85 -11.06
C SER A 381 -11.81 -3.84 -10.08
N ALA A 382 -11.20 -5.01 -9.92
CA ALA A 382 -11.63 -5.97 -8.90
C ALA A 382 -11.59 -5.32 -7.51
N PHE A 383 -10.60 -4.47 -7.23
CA PHE A 383 -10.51 -3.69 -6.00
C PHE A 383 -11.79 -2.86 -5.74
N THR A 384 -12.19 -2.00 -6.67
CA THR A 384 -13.35 -1.11 -6.48
C THR A 384 -14.66 -1.88 -6.34
N GLU A 385 -14.82 -2.98 -7.07
CA GLU A 385 -16.03 -3.78 -7.03
C GLU A 385 -16.11 -4.59 -5.73
N ILE A 386 -15.03 -5.23 -5.28
CA ILE A 386 -15.01 -6.03 -4.04
C ILE A 386 -15.20 -5.13 -2.82
N PHE A 387 -14.43 -4.04 -2.72
CA PHE A 387 -14.47 -3.17 -1.54
C PHE A 387 -15.69 -2.25 -1.52
N GLY A 388 -16.35 -2.04 -2.66
CA GLY A 388 -17.67 -1.40 -2.73
C GLY A 388 -18.81 -2.25 -2.13
N GLU A 389 -18.58 -3.54 -1.87
CA GLU A 389 -19.58 -4.43 -1.26
C GLU A 389 -19.60 -4.36 0.28
N PHE A 390 -18.57 -3.77 0.90
CA PHE A 390 -18.44 -3.66 2.36
C PHE A 390 -19.41 -2.62 2.94
N PRO A 391 -19.78 -2.72 4.23
CA PRO A 391 -20.65 -1.74 4.88
C PRO A 391 -20.05 -0.33 4.98
N GLN A 392 -20.92 0.68 4.91
CA GLN A 392 -20.56 2.11 4.89
C GLN A 392 -19.87 2.63 6.16
N LYS A 393 -20.10 1.98 7.31
CA LYS A 393 -19.51 2.37 8.60
C LYS A 393 -18.19 1.66 8.91
N MET A 394 -17.68 0.82 8.01
CA MET A 394 -16.40 0.14 8.22
C MET A 394 -15.21 1.05 7.90
N GLY A 395 -14.19 1.01 8.76
CA GLY A 395 -12.92 1.67 8.51
C GLY A 395 -12.06 0.84 7.59
N MET A 396 -11.88 1.25 6.35
CA MET A 396 -11.07 0.50 5.39
C MET A 396 -9.81 1.28 5.01
N PHE A 397 -8.67 0.60 5.02
CA PHE A 397 -7.39 1.13 4.59
C PHE A 397 -6.75 0.18 3.58
N SER A 398 -6.18 0.74 2.52
CA SER A 398 -5.39 -0.03 1.55
C SER A 398 -4.03 0.61 1.33
N ALA A 399 -3.01 -0.24 1.15
CA ALA A 399 -1.67 0.18 0.79
C ALA A 399 -1.24 -0.50 -0.51
N GLY A 400 -0.64 0.25 -1.43
CA GLY A 400 -0.14 -0.31 -2.69
C GLY A 400 0.78 0.61 -3.48
N THR A 401 1.24 0.14 -4.65
CA THR A 401 2.14 0.88 -5.56
C THR A 401 1.43 1.61 -6.69
N VAL A 402 0.12 1.42 -6.86
CA VAL A 402 -0.70 2.11 -7.88
C VAL A 402 -1.48 3.25 -7.24
N ASN A 403 -1.50 4.42 -7.86
CA ASN A 403 -2.33 5.52 -7.38
C ASN A 403 -3.75 5.29 -7.91
N ILE A 404 -4.64 4.81 -7.04
CA ILE A 404 -6.00 4.42 -7.42
C ILE A 404 -6.80 5.64 -7.89
N LEU A 405 -6.52 6.85 -7.40
CA LEU A 405 -7.24 8.05 -7.83
C LEU A 405 -6.82 8.50 -9.23
N THR A 406 -5.51 8.54 -9.51
CA THR A 406 -5.00 9.08 -10.78
C THR A 406 -4.93 8.03 -11.88
N ASP A 407 -4.53 6.81 -11.56
CA ASP A 407 -4.27 5.76 -12.55
C ASP A 407 -5.54 4.96 -12.89
N ARG A 408 -6.53 4.92 -11.98
CA ARG A 408 -7.79 4.16 -12.12
C ARG A 408 -8.96 4.91 -11.45
N PRO A 409 -9.35 6.11 -11.94
CA PRO A 409 -10.21 7.05 -11.22
C PRO A 409 -11.48 6.42 -10.65
N SER A 410 -11.61 6.48 -9.33
CA SER A 410 -12.62 5.76 -8.53
C SER A 410 -13.59 6.67 -7.77
N GLU A 411 -13.24 7.94 -7.55
CA GLU A 411 -13.97 8.83 -6.63
C GLU A 411 -15.43 9.09 -7.03
N GLU A 412 -15.71 9.29 -8.32
CA GLU A 412 -17.05 9.71 -8.76
C GLU A 412 -17.89 8.59 -9.38
N TYR A 413 -17.27 7.47 -9.76
CA TYR A 413 -17.87 6.57 -10.74
C TYR A 413 -18.13 5.15 -10.23
N THR A 414 -17.71 4.81 -9.00
CA THR A 414 -17.92 3.46 -8.42
C THR A 414 -18.85 3.47 -7.20
N SER A 415 -19.26 2.28 -6.74
CA SER A 415 -19.99 2.09 -5.48
C SER A 415 -19.12 2.40 -4.25
N LEU A 416 -17.80 2.54 -4.44
CA LEU A 416 -16.81 2.82 -3.42
C LEU A 416 -16.34 4.28 -3.50
N LYS A 417 -16.13 4.92 -2.34
CA LYS A 417 -15.39 6.17 -2.23
C LYS A 417 -13.94 5.84 -1.88
N VAL A 418 -12.99 6.37 -2.64
CA VAL A 418 -11.56 6.26 -2.31
C VAL A 418 -11.08 7.64 -1.87
N GLN A 419 -10.32 7.70 -0.77
CA GLN A 419 -9.67 8.93 -0.31
C GLN A 419 -8.17 8.68 -0.26
N GLU A 420 -7.39 9.55 -0.91
CA GLU A 420 -5.94 9.41 -0.92
C GLU A 420 -5.32 9.86 0.40
N VAL A 421 -4.31 9.09 0.81
CA VAL A 421 -3.48 9.36 1.97
C VAL A 421 -2.08 9.73 1.45
N PRO A 422 -1.39 10.70 2.08
CA PRO A 422 -0.06 11.10 1.65
C PRO A 422 0.89 9.92 1.45
N ALA A 423 1.59 9.91 0.31
CA ALA A 423 2.57 8.89 -0.01
C ALA A 423 3.72 8.85 1.02
N LEU A 424 4.23 7.65 1.28
CA LEU A 424 5.39 7.46 2.15
C LEU A 424 6.67 7.92 1.43
N ALA A 425 7.30 8.96 1.97
CA ALA A 425 8.60 9.42 1.53
C ALA A 425 9.73 8.45 1.96
N PRO A 426 10.85 8.41 1.23
CA PRO A 426 12.10 7.85 1.75
C PRO A 426 12.51 8.50 3.08
N LEU A 427 13.31 7.80 3.89
CA LEU A 427 13.74 8.29 5.20
C LEU A 427 14.76 9.42 5.06
N SER A 428 14.68 10.41 5.95
CA SER A 428 15.78 11.36 6.12
C SER A 428 17.07 10.65 6.56
N LEU A 429 18.22 11.30 6.41
CA LEU A 429 19.49 10.77 6.89
C LEU A 429 19.45 10.45 8.39
N GLN A 430 18.81 11.30 9.19
CA GLN A 430 18.67 11.10 10.63
C GLN A 430 17.78 9.89 10.95
N ALA A 431 16.66 9.72 10.23
CA ALA A 431 15.79 8.58 10.39
C ALA A 431 16.43 7.28 9.89
N ALA A 432 17.18 7.32 8.78
CA ALA A 432 17.95 6.18 8.31
C ALA A 432 18.96 5.70 9.36
N GLY A 433 19.71 6.62 9.98
CA GLY A 433 20.64 6.30 11.06
C GLY A 433 19.96 5.66 12.27
N ARG A 434 18.79 6.17 12.67
CA ARG A 434 18.00 5.59 13.76
C ARG A 434 17.42 4.22 13.41
N ALA A 435 16.86 4.05 12.21
CA ALA A 435 16.33 2.78 11.74
C ALA A 435 17.41 1.69 11.76
N MET A 436 18.61 2.00 11.27
CA MET A 436 19.73 1.06 11.28
C MET A 436 20.21 0.75 12.70
N ALA A 437 20.19 1.71 13.61
CA ALA A 437 20.51 1.47 15.02
C ALA A 437 19.48 0.53 15.69
N GLU A 438 18.20 0.71 15.41
CA GLU A 438 17.12 -0.12 15.96
C GLU A 438 17.07 -1.53 15.35
N TRP A 439 17.54 -1.73 14.11
CA TRP A 439 17.59 -3.07 13.48
C TRP A 439 18.61 -4.04 14.08
N GLY A 440 19.53 -3.58 14.94
CA GLY A 440 20.52 -4.44 15.60
C GLY A 440 21.83 -3.75 15.98
N GLY A 441 21.84 -2.42 16.11
CA GLY A 441 23.02 -1.61 16.44
C GLY A 441 23.64 -0.94 15.20
N MET A 442 24.13 0.30 15.36
CA MET A 442 24.77 1.03 14.27
C MET A 442 26.16 0.47 13.99
N GLN A 443 26.30 -0.32 12.92
CA GLN A 443 27.58 -0.88 12.48
C GLN A 443 28.44 0.06 11.63
N TYR A 444 27.84 1.13 11.10
CA TYR A 444 28.49 2.09 10.20
C TYR A 444 28.90 3.36 10.95
N LYS A 445 30.08 3.90 10.67
CA LYS A 445 30.38 5.26 11.15
C LYS A 445 29.57 6.26 10.33
N LYS A 446 29.47 7.49 10.85
CA LYS A 446 28.65 8.55 10.25
C LYS A 446 28.92 8.73 8.75
N LYS A 447 30.18 8.73 8.32
CA LYS A 447 30.51 8.99 6.91
C LYS A 447 30.07 7.86 5.98
N GLU A 448 30.16 6.61 6.43
CA GLU A 448 29.68 5.45 5.69
C GLU A 448 28.14 5.44 5.64
N LEU A 449 27.47 5.82 6.73
CA LEU A 449 26.03 6.00 6.75
C LEU A 449 25.56 7.09 5.77
N ASP A 450 26.23 8.25 5.75
CA ASP A 450 25.92 9.35 4.84
C ASP A 450 26.01 8.88 3.38
N ASN A 451 27.03 8.07 3.03
CA ASN A 451 27.14 7.45 1.71
C ASN A 451 25.99 6.48 1.42
N ILE A 452 25.71 5.55 2.34
CA ILE A 452 24.63 4.57 2.17
C ILE A 452 23.30 5.29 1.94
N HIS A 453 23.04 6.37 2.68
CA HIS A 453 21.84 7.19 2.51
C HIS A 453 21.79 7.85 1.14
N LEU A 454 22.88 8.49 0.68
CA LEU A 454 22.95 9.12 -0.64
C LEU A 454 22.70 8.14 -1.79
N PHE A 455 23.25 6.93 -1.71
CA PHE A 455 23.09 5.92 -2.77
C PHE A 455 21.70 5.28 -2.78
N SER A 456 21.14 5.03 -1.60
CA SER A 456 19.79 4.50 -1.45
C SER A 456 18.69 5.56 -1.60
N ALA A 457 19.05 6.85 -1.56
CA ALA A 457 18.12 7.96 -1.35
C ALA A 457 17.22 7.80 -0.11
N GLY A 458 17.70 7.08 0.92
CA GLY A 458 16.93 6.81 2.14
C GLY A 458 15.80 5.79 1.99
N VAL A 459 15.75 5.02 0.88
CA VAL A 459 14.70 4.01 0.65
C VAL A 459 14.85 2.87 1.67
N PRO A 460 13.84 2.63 2.55
CA PRO A 460 13.95 1.66 3.64
C PRO A 460 14.43 0.27 3.23
N ARG A 461 13.90 -0.26 2.11
CA ARG A 461 14.27 -1.59 1.62
C ARG A 461 15.75 -1.69 1.22
N LEU A 462 16.31 -0.64 0.63
CA LEU A 462 17.74 -0.61 0.27
C LEU A 462 18.60 -0.42 1.51
N LEU A 463 18.20 0.46 2.43
CA LEU A 463 18.88 0.62 3.72
C LEU A 463 18.93 -0.70 4.52
N GLU A 464 17.85 -1.47 4.47
CA GLU A 464 17.78 -2.79 5.09
C GLU A 464 18.75 -3.78 4.43
N ALA A 465 18.83 -3.82 3.10
CA ALA A 465 19.79 -4.66 2.39
C ALA A 465 21.25 -4.29 2.74
N ALA A 466 21.56 -3.00 2.88
CA ALA A 466 22.86 -2.55 3.39
C ALA A 466 23.10 -3.03 4.83
N PHE A 467 22.09 -2.98 5.69
CA PHE A 467 22.18 -3.41 7.09
C PHE A 467 22.40 -4.94 7.22
N GLN A 468 21.67 -5.75 6.46
CA GLN A 468 21.69 -7.22 6.56
C GLN A 468 22.99 -7.89 6.08
N THR A 469 24.04 -7.12 5.77
CA THR A 469 25.36 -7.67 5.44
C THR A 469 26.08 -8.10 6.73
N TRP A 470 26.69 -9.29 6.74
CA TRP A 470 27.38 -9.87 7.91
C TRP A 470 28.87 -10.11 7.63
N GLY A 471 29.71 -10.04 8.67
CA GLY A 471 31.16 -10.31 8.62
C GLY A 471 32.04 -9.08 8.88
N GLU A 472 33.37 -9.26 8.98
CA GLU A 472 34.32 -8.17 9.34
C GLU A 472 34.29 -6.97 8.38
N LEU A 473 33.87 -7.16 7.12
CA LEU A 473 33.80 -6.11 6.10
C LEU A 473 32.43 -5.40 6.02
N ALA A 474 31.44 -5.84 6.81
CA ALA A 474 30.06 -5.33 6.78
C ALA A 474 29.93 -3.85 7.16
N SER A 475 30.95 -3.22 7.73
CA SER A 475 30.93 -1.80 8.12
C SER A 475 31.41 -0.84 7.02
N THR A 476 31.70 -1.33 5.79
CA THR A 476 32.20 -0.47 4.70
C THR A 476 31.09 -0.06 3.74
N ALA A 477 31.18 1.17 3.20
CA ALA A 477 30.23 1.64 2.19
C ALA A 477 30.21 0.74 0.94
N GLN A 478 31.34 0.17 0.53
CA GLN A 478 31.40 -0.71 -0.65
C GLN A 478 30.62 -2.02 -0.46
N VAL A 479 30.71 -2.64 0.72
CA VAL A 479 29.94 -3.86 1.01
C VAL A 479 28.44 -3.56 1.04
N ALA A 480 28.06 -2.45 1.68
CA ALA A 480 26.68 -1.98 1.68
C ALA A 480 26.15 -1.74 0.25
N LEU A 481 26.94 -1.09 -0.60
CA LEU A 481 26.59 -0.85 -2.00
C LEU A 481 26.38 -2.13 -2.78
N ASN A 482 27.28 -3.11 -2.64
CA ASN A 482 27.15 -4.40 -3.31
C ASN A 482 25.84 -5.11 -2.92
N ALA A 483 25.48 -5.08 -1.64
CA ALA A 483 24.24 -5.68 -1.16
C ALA A 483 23.00 -4.93 -1.65
N MET A 484 23.01 -3.59 -1.61
CA MET A 484 21.95 -2.78 -2.17
C MET A 484 21.78 -3.02 -3.68
N SER A 485 22.88 -3.16 -4.42
CA SER A 485 22.86 -3.48 -5.86
C SER A 485 22.27 -4.86 -6.15
N GLN A 486 22.50 -5.85 -5.28
CA GLN A 486 21.85 -7.16 -5.40
C GLN A 486 20.36 -7.07 -5.14
N GLU A 487 19.96 -6.44 -4.03
CA GLU A 487 18.56 -6.22 -3.68
C GLU A 487 17.83 -5.49 -4.80
N PHE A 488 18.46 -4.44 -5.31
CA PHE A 488 18.01 -3.65 -6.44
C PHE A 488 17.68 -4.51 -7.66
N ARG A 489 18.62 -5.35 -8.11
CA ARG A 489 18.45 -6.23 -9.30
C ARG A 489 17.28 -7.19 -9.12
N SER A 490 17.04 -7.65 -7.89
CA SER A 490 15.97 -8.60 -7.58
C SER A 490 14.60 -7.94 -7.43
N SER A 491 14.54 -6.77 -6.78
CA SER A 491 13.29 -6.20 -6.27
C SER A 491 12.75 -5.06 -7.11
N TYR A 492 13.59 -4.47 -7.95
CA TYR A 492 13.27 -3.32 -8.79
C TYR A 492 13.47 -3.62 -10.29
N ALA A 493 13.38 -4.89 -10.70
CA ALA A 493 13.47 -5.28 -12.11
C ALA A 493 12.52 -4.48 -13.02
N ASP A 494 11.34 -4.11 -12.51
CA ASP A 494 10.34 -3.30 -13.23
C ASP A 494 10.83 -1.90 -13.59
N ALA A 495 11.84 -1.37 -12.90
CA ALA A 495 12.39 -0.04 -13.16
C ALA A 495 13.58 -0.04 -14.14
N ALA A 496 14.23 -1.18 -14.36
CA ALA A 496 15.35 -1.30 -15.29
C ALA A 496 15.02 -0.82 -16.73
N PRO A 497 13.84 -1.08 -17.31
CA PRO A 497 13.50 -0.60 -18.65
C PRO A 497 13.55 0.93 -18.82
N TYR A 498 13.34 1.71 -17.76
CA TYR A 498 13.39 3.17 -17.84
C TYR A 498 14.82 3.70 -17.92
N PHE A 499 15.79 3.00 -17.33
CA PHE A 499 17.20 3.41 -17.43
C PHE A 499 17.90 2.89 -18.68
N ASN A 500 17.31 1.89 -19.36
CA ASN A 500 17.75 1.43 -20.68
C ASN A 500 17.31 2.37 -21.82
N GLN A 501 16.46 3.36 -21.54
CA GLN A 501 16.05 4.41 -22.48
C GLN A 501 16.87 5.68 -22.18
N PRO A 502 17.85 6.06 -23.03
CA PRO A 502 18.78 7.15 -22.73
C PRO A 502 18.08 8.46 -22.38
N GLU A 503 17.03 8.84 -23.11
CA GLU A 503 16.26 10.05 -22.89
C GLU A 503 15.53 10.06 -21.53
N VAL A 504 15.02 8.91 -21.10
CA VAL A 504 14.37 8.77 -19.79
C VAL A 504 15.42 8.78 -18.69
N ALA A 505 16.52 8.04 -18.86
CA ALA A 505 17.62 8.00 -17.90
C ALA A 505 18.21 9.40 -17.65
N LEU A 506 18.50 10.14 -18.72
CA LEU A 506 18.98 11.52 -18.65
C LEU A 506 17.99 12.44 -17.91
N ALA A 507 16.71 12.38 -18.28
CA ALA A 507 15.68 13.20 -17.65
C ALA A 507 15.54 12.90 -16.15
N LEU A 508 15.57 11.63 -15.75
CA LEU A 508 15.54 11.21 -14.36
C LEU A 508 16.76 11.74 -13.60
N VAL A 509 17.96 11.61 -14.17
CA VAL A 509 19.21 12.07 -13.56
C VAL A 509 19.20 13.59 -13.37
N LEU A 510 18.83 14.35 -14.40
CA LEU A 510 18.69 15.80 -14.32
C LEU A 510 17.66 16.19 -13.25
N CYS A 511 16.48 15.56 -13.25
CA CYS A 511 15.42 15.82 -12.25
C CYS A 511 15.81 15.41 -10.83
N SER A 512 16.78 14.51 -10.67
CA SER A 512 17.32 14.09 -9.36
C SER A 512 18.44 15.00 -8.85
N ALA A 513 19.13 15.70 -9.76
CA ALA A 513 20.20 16.62 -9.45
C ALA A 513 19.67 17.99 -8.99
N VAL A 514 18.54 18.41 -9.58
CA VAL A 514 17.86 19.66 -9.23
C VAL A 514 16.52 19.37 -8.55
N ARG A 515 16.02 20.28 -7.72
CA ARG A 515 14.71 20.18 -7.06
C ARG A 515 13.56 20.38 -8.04
N TRP A 516 13.26 19.37 -8.82
CA TRP A 516 12.25 19.42 -9.86
C TRP A 516 10.87 18.95 -9.33
N PRO A 517 9.81 19.77 -9.40
CA PRO A 517 8.48 19.33 -8.98
C PRO A 517 7.93 18.30 -9.96
N ALA A 518 7.45 17.17 -9.43
CA ALA A 518 6.82 16.12 -10.21
C ALA A 518 5.54 15.64 -9.51
N GLU A 519 4.49 15.51 -10.31
CA GLU A 519 3.20 14.95 -9.90
C GLU A 519 2.91 13.72 -10.75
N GLY A 520 2.25 12.70 -10.17
CA GLY A 520 2.11 11.38 -10.80
C GLY A 520 1.47 11.40 -12.20
N HIS A 521 0.52 12.30 -12.44
CA HIS A 521 -0.18 12.42 -13.73
C HIS A 521 0.65 13.14 -14.82
N GLN A 522 1.74 13.81 -14.46
CA GLN A 522 2.60 14.52 -15.39
C GLN A 522 3.58 13.57 -16.09
N LEU A 523 4.09 14.00 -17.25
CA LEU A 523 5.15 13.28 -17.96
C LEU A 523 6.51 13.62 -17.39
N VAL A 524 7.42 12.65 -17.41
CA VAL A 524 8.85 12.90 -17.20
C VAL A 524 9.32 13.82 -18.35
N PRO A 525 10.00 14.95 -18.05
CA PRO A 525 10.35 15.95 -19.05
C PRO A 525 11.01 15.35 -20.29
N GLY A 526 10.45 15.64 -21.48
CA GLY A 526 11.04 15.24 -22.76
C GLY A 526 10.73 13.80 -23.18
N THR A 527 9.86 13.12 -22.45
CA THR A 527 9.54 11.70 -22.70
C THR A 527 8.03 11.48 -22.79
N SER A 528 7.63 10.29 -23.24
CA SER A 528 6.23 9.83 -23.21
C SER A 528 5.87 9.09 -21.91
N VAL A 529 6.81 8.97 -20.96
CA VAL A 529 6.64 8.19 -19.73
C VAL A 529 6.01 9.06 -18.64
N ARG A 530 5.02 8.53 -17.93
CA ARG A 530 4.41 9.22 -16.78
C ARG A 530 5.24 9.07 -15.51
N TRP A 531 5.21 10.07 -14.65
CA TRP A 531 5.81 9.97 -13.33
C TRP A 531 5.20 8.86 -12.47
N SER A 532 3.89 8.60 -12.59
CA SER A 532 3.26 7.49 -11.85
C SER A 532 3.85 6.13 -12.22
N ASP A 533 4.22 5.91 -13.49
CA ASP A 533 4.89 4.69 -13.94
C ASP A 533 6.30 4.56 -13.35
N ILE A 534 7.09 5.64 -13.38
CA ILE A 534 8.43 5.70 -12.76
C ILE A 534 8.36 5.41 -11.25
N PHE A 535 7.43 6.06 -10.56
CA PHE A 535 7.23 5.90 -9.13
C PHE A 535 6.75 4.50 -8.77
N ARG A 536 5.81 3.94 -9.54
CA ARG A 536 5.32 2.56 -9.35
C ARG A 536 6.45 1.55 -9.46
N ALA A 537 7.32 1.71 -10.44
CA ALA A 537 8.46 0.84 -10.66
C ALA A 537 9.56 1.00 -9.59
N GLY A 538 9.53 2.08 -8.81
CA GLY A 538 10.56 2.40 -7.82
C GLY A 538 11.85 2.95 -8.45
N ALA A 539 11.78 3.45 -9.68
CA ALA A 539 12.88 4.15 -10.35
C ALA A 539 13.14 5.52 -9.69
N ALA A 540 12.09 6.18 -9.20
CA ALA A 540 12.18 7.45 -8.49
C ALA A 540 11.15 7.54 -7.35
N PHE A 541 11.30 8.55 -6.50
CA PHE A 541 10.49 8.76 -5.31
C PHE A 541 10.12 10.24 -5.17
N PRO A 542 8.87 10.57 -4.81
CA PRO A 542 8.50 11.93 -4.48
C PRO A 542 9.16 12.34 -3.14
N ASN A 543 9.69 13.56 -3.07
CA ASN A 543 10.31 14.12 -1.88
C ASN A 543 10.12 15.65 -1.81
N ASN A 544 9.21 16.14 -0.98
CA ASN A 544 9.06 17.57 -0.67
C ASN A 544 9.15 18.51 -1.90
N LYS A 545 8.21 18.36 -2.84
CA LYS A 545 8.16 19.11 -4.13
C LYS A 545 9.36 18.88 -5.06
N SER A 546 10.13 17.80 -4.84
CA SER A 546 11.21 17.36 -5.71
C SER A 546 11.13 15.86 -5.99
N VAL A 547 11.95 15.39 -6.93
CA VAL A 547 12.14 13.97 -7.21
C VAL A 547 13.47 13.50 -6.63
N LEU A 548 13.45 12.36 -5.96
CA LEU A 548 14.64 11.61 -5.60
C LEU A 548 14.78 10.40 -6.51
N VAL A 549 15.99 10.15 -6.99
CA VAL A 549 16.31 8.95 -7.76
C VAL A 549 17.51 8.31 -7.05
N PRO A 550 17.41 7.06 -6.57
CA PRO A 550 18.55 6.40 -5.91
C PRO A 550 19.75 6.29 -6.85
N ARG A 551 20.92 6.78 -6.44
CA ARG A 551 22.12 6.80 -7.31
C ARG A 551 22.59 5.41 -7.73
N LEU A 552 22.22 4.38 -6.96
CA LEU A 552 22.43 2.97 -7.32
C LEU A 552 21.92 2.63 -8.73
N TRP A 553 20.90 3.32 -9.22
CA TRP A 553 20.31 3.08 -10.55
C TRP A 553 21.31 3.26 -11.70
N TRP A 554 22.19 4.25 -11.62
CA TRP A 554 23.05 4.63 -12.75
C TRP A 554 24.53 4.75 -12.40
N CYS A 555 24.92 4.71 -11.12
CA CYS A 555 26.34 4.76 -10.77
C CYS A 555 27.05 3.43 -11.00
N GLU A 556 26.33 2.31 -10.88
CA GLU A 556 26.90 0.96 -10.98
C GLU A 556 26.84 0.38 -12.40
N ASP A 557 25.95 0.89 -13.24
CA ASP A 557 25.88 0.51 -14.65
C ASP A 557 26.72 1.48 -15.48
N THR A 558 27.92 1.06 -15.86
CA THR A 558 28.86 1.88 -16.64
C THR A 558 28.29 2.28 -17.99
N ASN A 559 27.46 1.44 -18.62
CA ASN A 559 26.88 1.77 -19.92
C ASN A 559 25.86 2.89 -19.79
N ILE A 560 24.99 2.82 -18.79
CA ILE A 560 24.02 3.89 -18.48
C ILE A 560 24.78 5.16 -18.09
N LYS A 561 25.80 5.06 -17.21
CA LYS A 561 26.61 6.21 -16.78
C LYS A 561 27.29 6.91 -17.96
N ASP A 562 27.88 6.16 -18.87
CA ASP A 562 28.58 6.71 -20.03
C ASP A 562 27.62 7.29 -21.07
N ALA A 563 26.44 6.68 -21.25
CA ALA A 563 25.37 7.27 -22.06
C ALA A 563 24.94 8.63 -21.51
N ILE A 564 24.63 8.72 -20.21
CA ILE A 564 24.27 9.98 -19.54
C ILE A 564 25.39 11.02 -19.69
N ARG A 565 26.67 10.63 -19.54
CA ARG A 565 27.81 11.54 -19.72
C ARG A 565 27.88 12.10 -21.13
N ASN A 566 27.69 11.26 -22.14
CA ASN A 566 27.72 11.69 -23.54
C ASN A 566 26.59 12.68 -23.81
N ASP A 567 25.38 12.40 -23.35
CA ASP A 567 24.23 13.30 -23.54
C ASP A 567 24.43 14.64 -22.81
N LEU A 568 24.92 14.62 -21.56
CA LEU A 568 25.22 15.85 -20.81
C LEU A 568 26.33 16.68 -21.46
N LYS A 569 27.32 16.02 -22.09
CA LYS A 569 28.38 16.69 -22.84
C LYS A 569 27.83 17.49 -24.02
N GLU A 570 26.79 17.00 -24.71
CA GLU A 570 26.10 17.75 -25.76
C GLU A 570 25.39 19.00 -25.22
N LEU A 571 24.93 18.95 -23.97
CA LEU A 571 24.36 20.09 -23.25
C LEU A 571 25.42 21.02 -22.64
N ASN A 572 26.71 20.69 -22.80
CA ASN A 572 27.83 21.33 -22.12
C ASN A 572 27.63 21.44 -20.60
N ILE A 573 27.14 20.34 -20.01
CA ILE A 573 26.97 20.15 -18.56
C ILE A 573 27.88 19.00 -18.15
N ASP A 574 28.65 19.17 -17.07
CA ASP A 574 29.50 18.11 -16.55
C ASP A 574 28.73 17.24 -15.55
N LEU A 575 28.73 15.91 -15.77
CA LEU A 575 28.06 14.98 -14.86
C LEU A 575 28.71 15.00 -13.47
N GLU A 576 30.05 15.05 -13.39
CA GLU A 576 30.74 15.01 -12.11
C GLU A 576 30.59 16.33 -11.34
N GLY A 577 30.55 17.47 -12.05
CA GLY A 577 30.18 18.76 -11.47
C GLY A 577 28.71 18.85 -11.04
N LEU A 578 27.79 18.17 -11.74
CA LEU A 578 26.35 18.14 -11.41
C LEU A 578 26.02 17.13 -10.29
N LEU A 579 26.69 15.98 -10.26
CA LEU A 579 26.45 14.86 -9.35
C LEU A 579 27.78 14.26 -8.87
N PRO A 580 28.55 14.96 -8.02
CA PRO A 580 29.85 14.50 -7.56
C PRO A 580 29.81 13.08 -6.99
N ASP A 581 30.78 12.24 -7.35
CA ASP A 581 30.91 10.87 -6.84
C ASP A 581 31.25 10.87 -5.34
N SER A 582 30.28 10.48 -4.51
CA SER A 582 30.42 10.49 -3.05
C SER A 582 31.50 9.54 -2.52
N LEU A 583 31.77 8.41 -3.19
CA LEU A 583 32.85 7.52 -2.79
C LEU A 583 34.22 8.15 -3.06
N GLN A 584 34.37 8.79 -4.23
CA GLN A 584 35.59 9.52 -4.55
C GLN A 584 35.82 10.68 -3.58
N LEU A 585 34.76 11.43 -3.22
CA LEU A 585 34.84 12.50 -2.23
C LEU A 585 35.31 11.98 -0.86
N LEU A 586 34.76 10.86 -0.42
CA LEU A 586 35.16 10.26 0.85
C LEU A 586 36.61 9.77 0.80
N ASN A 587 37.04 9.18 -0.31
CA ASN A 587 38.41 8.66 -0.45
C ASN A 587 39.44 9.75 -0.80
N SER A 588 39.01 10.97 -1.09
CA SER A 588 39.90 12.06 -1.47
C SER A 588 40.86 12.42 -0.33
N PRO A 589 42.17 12.58 -0.61
CA PRO A 589 43.14 13.09 0.35
C PRO A 589 42.98 14.60 0.58
N THR A 590 42.38 15.34 -0.36
CA THR A 590 42.07 16.77 -0.22
C THR A 590 40.67 16.96 0.38
N ARG A 591 40.59 17.72 1.48
CA ARG A 591 39.35 17.99 2.22
C ARG A 591 39.35 19.42 2.79
N GLY A 592 38.17 19.89 3.20
CA GLY A 592 38.01 21.16 3.89
C GLY A 592 37.36 22.26 3.05
N ALA A 593 37.44 23.50 3.52
CA ALA A 593 36.67 24.63 3.00
C ALA A 593 36.99 24.97 1.53
N THR A 594 38.25 24.90 1.11
CA THR A 594 38.67 25.22 -0.26
C THR A 594 38.13 24.21 -1.27
N GLU A 595 38.34 22.92 -1.02
CA GLU A 595 37.82 21.82 -1.85
C GLU A 595 36.29 21.88 -1.97
N ARG A 596 35.58 22.14 -0.86
CA ARG A 596 34.13 22.35 -0.86
C ARG A 596 33.74 23.58 -1.68
N GLY A 597 34.54 24.63 -1.66
CA GLY A 597 34.30 25.88 -2.40
C GLY A 597 34.34 25.67 -3.91
N GLU A 598 35.37 24.99 -4.42
CA GLU A 598 35.51 24.70 -5.86
C GLU A 598 34.36 23.82 -6.36
N LYS A 599 34.05 22.73 -5.64
CA LYS A 599 32.93 21.84 -6.00
C LYS A 599 31.57 22.50 -5.85
N TRP A 600 31.43 23.43 -4.91
CA TRP A 600 30.23 24.24 -4.76
C TRP A 600 29.99 25.13 -5.98
N GLU A 601 31.03 25.79 -6.48
CA GLU A 601 30.95 26.62 -7.69
C GLU A 601 30.47 25.81 -8.90
N GLU A 602 31.08 24.64 -9.12
CA GLU A 602 30.70 23.73 -10.22
C GLU A 602 29.26 23.26 -10.10
N LEU A 603 28.86 22.84 -8.89
CA LEU A 603 27.52 22.34 -8.64
C LEU A 603 26.46 23.42 -8.88
N VAL A 604 26.73 24.67 -8.48
CA VAL A 604 25.85 25.82 -8.74
C VAL A 604 25.70 26.06 -10.24
N ALA A 605 26.82 26.17 -10.98
CA ALA A 605 26.78 26.47 -12.41
C ALA A 605 26.05 25.37 -13.20
N ASN A 606 26.41 24.10 -12.97
CA ASN A 606 25.80 22.98 -13.65
C ASN A 606 24.32 22.81 -13.29
N SER A 607 23.93 23.05 -12.03
CA SER A 607 22.52 22.94 -11.61
C SER A 607 21.63 24.01 -12.22
N LEU A 608 22.14 25.24 -12.36
CA LEU A 608 21.43 26.32 -13.05
C LEU A 608 21.21 25.97 -14.53
N ALA A 609 22.26 25.56 -15.24
CA ALA A 609 22.18 25.13 -16.63
C ALA A 609 21.24 23.92 -16.81
N ALA A 610 21.36 22.89 -15.96
CA ALA A 610 20.51 21.71 -15.94
C ALA A 610 19.03 22.06 -15.74
N ARG A 611 18.73 22.95 -14.80
CA ARG A 611 17.35 23.38 -14.53
C ARG A 611 16.77 24.20 -15.69
N PHE A 612 17.57 25.04 -16.35
CA PHE A 612 17.15 25.71 -17.58
C PHE A 612 16.84 24.70 -18.70
N ARG A 613 17.71 23.71 -18.93
CA ARG A 613 17.48 22.67 -19.94
C ARG A 613 16.22 21.87 -19.64
N LEU A 614 16.03 21.40 -18.41
CA LEU A 614 14.79 20.72 -17.97
C LEU A 614 13.56 21.59 -18.18
N HIS A 615 13.65 22.89 -17.90
CA HIS A 615 12.55 23.82 -18.11
C HIS A 615 12.13 23.92 -19.58
N CYS A 616 13.10 24.03 -20.49
CA CYS A 616 12.84 24.04 -21.93
C CYS A 616 12.24 22.71 -22.39
N ILE A 617 12.83 21.58 -21.97
CA ILE A 617 12.38 20.23 -22.31
C ILE A 617 10.93 19.99 -21.83
N ALA A 618 10.63 20.28 -20.57
CA ALA A 618 9.31 20.08 -19.98
C ALA A 618 8.20 20.90 -20.65
N ARG A 619 8.57 22.01 -21.32
CA ARG A 619 7.62 22.90 -22.02
C ARG A 619 7.71 22.80 -23.53
N ASN A 620 8.47 21.85 -24.06
CA ASN A 620 8.71 21.68 -25.48
C ASN A 620 9.21 22.98 -26.16
N LEU A 621 10.17 23.66 -25.52
CA LEU A 621 10.78 24.90 -25.99
C LEU A 621 12.16 24.61 -26.61
N ILE A 622 12.48 25.30 -27.70
CA ILE A 622 13.79 25.22 -28.35
C ILE A 622 14.78 26.09 -27.53
N ALA A 623 15.64 25.44 -26.77
CA ALA A 623 16.52 26.09 -25.80
C ALA A 623 17.42 27.17 -26.41
N GLU A 624 17.91 26.94 -27.63
CA GLU A 624 18.89 27.78 -28.34
C GLU A 624 18.33 29.15 -28.71
N VAL A 625 17.00 29.31 -28.78
CA VAL A 625 16.34 30.57 -29.13
C VAL A 625 15.42 31.10 -28.03
N THR A 626 15.26 30.35 -26.95
CA THR A 626 14.32 30.68 -25.87
C THR A 626 15.02 31.42 -24.75
N TRP A 627 14.49 32.59 -24.42
CA TRP A 627 14.85 33.35 -23.22
C TRP A 627 13.74 33.17 -22.18
N VAL A 628 14.11 32.70 -20.99
CA VAL A 628 13.20 32.37 -19.91
C VAL A 628 13.37 33.40 -18.78
N PRO A 629 12.29 33.92 -18.16
CA PRO A 629 12.44 34.77 -16.98
C PRO A 629 13.30 34.10 -15.91
N PHE A 630 14.30 34.80 -15.35
CA PHE A 630 15.25 34.22 -14.39
C PHE A 630 14.51 33.49 -13.25
N LEU A 631 13.47 34.11 -12.72
CA LEU A 631 12.63 33.59 -11.62
C LEU A 631 11.85 32.31 -11.95
N LYS A 632 11.73 31.94 -13.23
CA LYS A 632 11.15 30.63 -13.63
C LYS A 632 12.16 29.50 -13.51
N ILE A 633 13.45 29.83 -13.58
CA ILE A 633 14.54 28.88 -13.34
C ILE A 633 14.88 28.87 -11.85
N TYR A 634 15.02 30.03 -11.21
CA TYR A 634 15.24 30.15 -9.78
C TYR A 634 13.99 30.70 -9.07
N PRO A 635 13.05 29.84 -8.64
CA PRO A 635 11.91 30.30 -7.85
C PRO A 635 12.38 30.67 -6.45
N THR A 636 11.96 31.86 -5.98
CA THR A 636 12.23 32.35 -4.63
C THR A 636 11.02 33.08 -4.07
N GLU A 637 10.83 32.95 -2.76
CA GLU A 637 9.84 33.68 -1.98
C GLU A 637 10.44 34.96 -1.34
N ASP A 638 11.76 35.16 -1.41
CA ASP A 638 12.40 36.36 -0.86
C ASP A 638 12.07 37.61 -1.71
N PRO A 639 11.45 38.66 -1.12
CA PRO A 639 11.03 39.82 -1.89
C PRO A 639 12.19 40.61 -2.52
N HIS A 640 13.33 40.70 -1.84
CA HIS A 640 14.47 41.50 -2.31
C HIS A 640 15.16 40.82 -3.49
N LEU A 641 15.54 39.55 -3.33
CA LEU A 641 16.14 38.76 -4.39
C LEU A 641 15.21 38.66 -5.60
N ARG A 642 13.91 38.51 -5.36
CA ARG A 642 12.91 38.55 -6.43
C ARG A 642 12.98 39.87 -7.20
N ALA A 643 12.99 41.01 -6.51
CA ALA A 643 13.09 42.33 -7.13
C ALA A 643 14.41 42.55 -7.88
N VAL A 644 15.50 41.91 -7.45
CA VAL A 644 16.82 41.95 -8.10
C VAL A 644 16.83 41.11 -9.38
N LEU A 645 16.22 39.91 -9.38
CA LEU A 645 16.25 38.98 -10.51
C LEU A 645 15.10 39.17 -11.52
N GLU A 646 13.99 39.78 -11.12
CA GLU A 646 12.81 40.01 -11.96
C GLU A 646 13.08 40.73 -13.29
N PRO A 647 13.99 41.73 -13.38
CA PRO A 647 14.31 42.42 -14.62
C PRO A 647 14.99 41.55 -15.69
N PHE A 648 15.42 40.33 -15.34
CA PHE A 648 16.29 39.52 -16.19
C PHE A 648 15.60 38.28 -16.77
N GLU A 649 16.08 37.90 -17.96
CA GLU A 649 15.82 36.62 -18.62
C GLU A 649 17.13 35.91 -18.88
N VAL A 650 17.07 34.58 -19.00
CA VAL A 650 18.22 33.71 -19.17
C VAL A 650 18.03 32.80 -20.37
N CYS A 651 19.11 32.53 -21.08
CA CYS A 651 19.21 31.52 -22.11
C CYS A 651 20.54 30.82 -21.88
N TRP A 652 20.51 29.65 -21.25
CA TRP A 652 21.70 28.86 -20.91
C TRP A 652 21.84 27.64 -21.81
N SER A 653 21.52 27.80 -23.10
CA SER A 653 21.65 26.72 -24.09
C SER A 653 23.10 26.23 -24.15
N ASP A 654 24.07 27.12 -24.00
CA ASP A 654 25.47 26.73 -24.21
C ASP A 654 26.10 26.14 -22.93
N GLY A 655 25.29 25.84 -21.90
CA GLY A 655 25.72 25.14 -20.69
C GLY A 655 26.69 25.94 -19.82
N VAL A 656 27.76 25.28 -19.38
CA VAL A 656 28.81 25.86 -18.53
C VAL A 656 30.14 25.91 -19.29
N GLU A 657 30.71 27.10 -19.43
CA GLU A 657 31.99 27.31 -20.07
C GLU A 657 33.08 27.54 -19.01
N HIS A 658 34.18 26.80 -19.15
CA HIS A 658 35.39 27.03 -18.36
C HIS A 658 36.43 27.71 -19.25
N PRO A 659 36.80 28.97 -19.01
CA PRO A 659 37.85 29.61 -19.78
C PRO A 659 39.16 28.81 -19.66
N ARG A 660 39.83 28.53 -20.78
CA ARG A 660 41.05 27.69 -20.88
C ARG A 660 42.26 28.49 -21.35
N GLY A 661 43.45 28.11 -20.87
CA GLY A 661 44.75 28.54 -21.41
C GLY A 661 45.30 29.85 -20.85
N GLN A 662 46.42 30.36 -21.41
CA GLN A 662 47.12 31.61 -21.03
C GLN A 662 46.27 32.91 -21.19
N GLY A 663 44.96 32.81 -21.32
CA GLY A 663 44.04 33.96 -21.29
C GLY A 663 43.76 34.43 -19.87
N ASN A 664 43.27 35.66 -19.75
CA ASN A 664 42.77 36.19 -18.47
C ASN A 664 41.47 35.50 -18.06
N GLU A 665 41.11 35.61 -16.77
CA GLU A 665 39.79 35.24 -16.26
C GLU A 665 38.66 35.88 -17.09
N ALA A 666 37.47 35.25 -17.08
CA ALA A 666 36.30 35.91 -17.61
C ALA A 666 35.89 37.06 -16.67
N THR A 667 35.57 38.22 -17.26
CA THR A 667 35.11 39.42 -16.53
C THR A 667 33.78 39.93 -17.09
N VAL A 668 33.11 40.84 -16.38
CA VAL A 668 31.86 41.46 -16.84
C VAL A 668 31.97 42.22 -18.17
N MET A 669 33.21 42.52 -18.60
CA MET A 669 33.52 43.16 -19.89
C MET A 669 33.72 42.16 -21.04
N SER A 670 33.75 40.86 -20.72
CA SER A 670 33.87 39.82 -21.74
C SER A 670 32.61 39.77 -22.62
N ASP A 671 32.74 39.24 -23.82
CA ASP A 671 31.58 39.01 -24.69
C ASP A 671 30.55 38.11 -23.98
N VAL A 672 29.30 38.57 -23.99
CA VAL A 672 28.17 37.91 -23.32
C VAL A 672 27.56 36.89 -24.26
N GLY A 673 27.92 35.63 -24.05
CA GLY A 673 27.32 34.48 -24.71
C GLY A 673 26.10 33.95 -23.96
N LYS A 674 25.76 32.68 -24.20
CA LYS A 674 24.70 31.96 -23.48
C LYS A 674 25.25 30.99 -22.44
N ALA A 675 26.55 30.73 -22.40
CA ALA A 675 27.15 29.86 -21.39
C ALA A 675 27.39 30.60 -20.07
N ILE A 676 27.11 29.92 -18.94
CA ILE A 676 27.56 30.38 -17.63
C ILE A 676 29.08 30.21 -17.59
N LYS A 677 29.83 31.29 -17.37
CA LYS A 677 31.30 31.21 -17.30
C LYS A 677 31.74 30.92 -15.86
N SER A 678 32.48 29.84 -15.67
CA SER A 678 33.06 29.44 -14.37
C SER A 678 34.57 29.67 -14.39
N ASN A 679 35.04 30.54 -13.50
CA ASN A 679 36.45 30.90 -13.37
C ASN A 679 37.23 29.96 -12.43
N ARG A 680 36.69 28.79 -12.08
CA ARG A 680 37.34 27.78 -11.19
C ARG A 680 38.82 27.53 -11.45
N ASN A 681 39.27 27.64 -12.71
CA ASN A 681 40.68 27.41 -13.10
C ASN A 681 41.62 28.58 -12.74
N PHE A 682 41.10 29.69 -12.20
CA PHE A 682 41.83 30.92 -11.90
C PHE A 682 41.76 31.22 -10.40
N ALA A 683 42.80 30.84 -9.66
CA ALA A 683 42.85 31.01 -8.20
C ALA A 683 42.71 32.47 -7.72
N THR A 684 43.02 33.45 -8.57
CA THR A 684 42.90 34.89 -8.27
C THR A 684 41.73 35.55 -8.97
N ALA A 685 40.73 34.77 -9.40
CA ALA A 685 39.57 35.31 -10.09
C ALA A 685 38.84 36.34 -9.22
N HIS A 686 38.43 37.44 -9.85
CA HIS A 686 37.62 38.47 -9.25
C HIS A 686 36.18 37.96 -9.00
N HIS A 687 35.64 37.17 -9.91
CA HIS A 687 34.34 36.53 -9.75
C HIS A 687 34.47 35.04 -9.99
N ASP A 688 33.75 34.26 -9.18
CA ASP A 688 33.74 32.80 -9.29
C ASP A 688 32.92 32.42 -10.55
N LEU A 689 31.73 33.02 -10.70
CA LEU A 689 30.84 32.82 -11.85
C LEU A 689 30.46 34.14 -12.53
N LEU A 690 30.23 34.08 -13.85
CA LEU A 690 29.50 35.11 -14.61
C LEU A 690 28.27 34.49 -15.26
N ILE A 691 27.10 34.98 -14.88
CA ILE A 691 25.81 34.46 -15.31
C ILE A 691 25.28 35.35 -16.43
N PRO A 692 25.22 34.87 -17.69
CA PRO A 692 24.70 35.67 -18.79
C PRO A 692 23.19 35.86 -18.64
N VAL A 693 22.75 37.09 -18.82
CA VAL A 693 21.35 37.50 -18.76
C VAL A 693 21.01 38.46 -19.88
N ARG A 694 19.72 38.56 -20.19
CA ARG A 694 19.14 39.61 -21.01
C ARG A 694 18.27 40.51 -20.14
N CYS A 695 18.53 41.81 -20.13
CA CYS A 695 17.66 42.76 -19.45
C CYS A 695 16.36 42.91 -20.23
N LYS A 696 15.21 42.68 -19.58
CA LYS A 696 13.88 42.76 -20.21
C LYS A 696 13.56 44.14 -20.76
N ALA A 697 13.97 45.19 -20.04
CA ALA A 697 13.64 46.56 -20.38
C ALA A 697 14.42 47.07 -21.62
N THR A 698 15.68 46.66 -21.75
CA THR A 698 16.59 47.19 -22.79
C THR A 698 16.89 46.18 -23.90
N GLY A 699 16.65 44.89 -23.66
CA GLY A 699 17.07 43.79 -24.54
C GLY A 699 18.58 43.54 -24.55
N LYS A 700 19.38 44.33 -23.80
CA LYS A 700 20.84 44.22 -23.76
C LYS A 700 21.26 42.93 -23.06
N LEU A 701 22.28 42.27 -23.62
CA LEU A 701 22.97 41.16 -22.98
C LEU A 701 24.04 41.70 -22.03
N GLU A 702 24.06 41.15 -20.82
CA GLU A 702 25.03 41.50 -19.78
C GLU A 702 25.30 40.31 -18.86
N PHE A 703 26.34 40.43 -18.03
CA PHE A 703 26.63 39.46 -16.98
C PHE A 703 26.13 39.96 -15.63
N ILE A 704 25.50 39.06 -14.88
CA ILE A 704 25.44 39.14 -13.43
C ILE A 704 26.72 38.47 -12.89
N ALA A 705 27.51 39.23 -12.13
CA ALA A 705 28.68 38.69 -11.46
C ALA A 705 28.24 37.89 -10.22
N ALA A 706 28.84 36.73 -9.99
CA ALA A 706 28.48 35.87 -8.88
C ALA A 706 29.69 35.38 -8.08
N GLN A 707 29.49 35.30 -6.76
CA GLN A 707 30.46 34.79 -5.80
C GLN A 707 29.90 33.53 -5.14
N CYS A 708 30.53 32.40 -5.35
CA CYS A 708 30.10 31.12 -4.81
C CYS A 708 30.83 30.87 -3.47
N ARG A 709 30.07 30.71 -2.39
CA ARG A 709 30.62 30.36 -1.07
C ARG A 709 29.80 29.26 -0.42
N TYR A 710 30.47 28.15 -0.13
CA TYR A 710 29.90 27.12 0.73
C TYR A 710 30.05 27.56 2.20
N GLY A 711 28.94 27.92 2.86
CA GLY A 711 28.93 28.41 4.24
C GLY A 711 28.72 29.92 4.38
N GLN A 712 29.64 30.61 5.09
CA GLN A 712 29.41 31.99 5.53
C GLN A 712 29.44 33.02 4.39
N LYS A 713 28.43 33.90 4.40
CA LYS A 713 28.38 35.09 3.55
C LYS A 713 29.53 36.04 3.86
N LYS A 714 29.91 36.87 2.89
CA LYS A 714 31.00 37.84 3.04
C LYS A 714 30.42 39.09 3.67
N ASP A 715 31.20 39.74 4.51
CA ASP A 715 30.90 41.08 4.96
C ASP A 715 31.35 42.12 3.91
N ALA A 716 31.13 43.39 4.24
CA ALA A 716 31.53 44.49 3.37
C ALA A 716 33.03 44.46 3.03
N ASP A 717 33.89 44.02 3.95
CA ASP A 717 35.34 43.99 3.77
C ASP A 717 35.78 42.87 2.83
N GLY A 718 35.19 41.68 2.97
CA GLY A 718 35.40 40.56 2.06
C GLY A 718 34.93 40.84 0.62
N LEU A 719 33.93 41.72 0.46
CA LEU A 719 33.43 42.15 -0.85
C LEU A 719 34.25 43.28 -1.48
N LYS A 720 35.03 44.07 -0.71
CA LYS A 720 35.85 45.17 -1.26
C LYS A 720 36.83 44.73 -2.35
N LEU A 721 37.34 43.50 -2.25
CA LEU A 721 38.26 42.95 -3.25
C LEU A 721 37.57 42.66 -4.58
N GLN A 722 36.24 42.60 -4.58
CA GLN A 722 35.36 42.15 -5.66
C GLN A 722 34.55 43.29 -6.28
N ASP A 723 34.84 44.51 -5.84
CA ASP A 723 34.41 45.77 -6.44
C ASP A 723 35.59 46.42 -7.21
N LYS A 724 36.66 45.67 -7.47
CA LYS A 724 37.92 46.14 -8.08
C LYS A 724 37.86 46.24 -9.61
N ALA A 725 36.75 46.76 -10.14
CA ALA A 725 36.80 47.51 -11.40
C ALA A 725 37.74 48.73 -11.29
N LYS A 726 38.07 49.16 -10.06
CA LYS A 726 38.91 50.33 -9.74
C LYS A 726 40.39 50.27 -10.15
N LYS A 727 40.93 49.16 -10.67
CA LYS A 727 42.36 49.13 -11.03
C LYS A 727 42.71 49.96 -12.28
N ASP A 728 41.75 50.24 -13.16
CA ASP A 728 41.98 50.97 -14.41
C ASP A 728 40.80 51.89 -14.79
N ASN A 729 40.53 52.97 -14.04
CA ASN A 729 39.55 54.01 -14.41
C ASN A 729 38.14 53.52 -14.86
N PHE A 730 37.73 52.31 -14.51
CA PHE A 730 36.40 51.81 -14.86
C PHE A 730 35.38 52.35 -13.86
N GLU A 731 34.24 52.84 -14.37
CA GLU A 731 33.08 53.22 -13.55
C GLU A 731 32.71 52.09 -12.58
N ASP A 732 32.19 52.44 -11.39
CA ASP A 732 31.69 51.46 -10.41
C ASP A 732 30.83 50.39 -11.11
N MET A 733 30.93 49.10 -10.71
CA MET A 733 30.15 48.02 -11.31
C MET A 733 28.66 48.42 -11.42
N GLN A 734 28.21 48.74 -12.63
CA GLN A 734 26.81 49.08 -12.89
C GLN A 734 25.90 47.86 -12.77
N ASN A 735 26.46 46.65 -12.94
CA ASN A 735 25.74 45.37 -12.96
C ASN A 735 25.49 44.81 -11.55
N VAL A 736 24.56 43.84 -11.48
CA VAL A 736 24.22 43.12 -10.25
C VAL A 736 25.37 42.22 -9.81
N LEU A 737 25.71 42.27 -8.51
CA LEU A 737 26.56 41.28 -7.85
C LEU A 737 25.68 40.33 -7.01
N LEU A 738 25.78 39.03 -7.27
CA LEU A 738 25.17 37.99 -6.45
C LEU A 738 26.22 37.34 -5.56
N GLN A 739 25.90 37.17 -4.30
CA GLN A 739 26.61 36.23 -3.46
C GLN A 739 25.78 34.95 -3.29
N ILE A 740 26.24 33.87 -3.90
CA ILE A 740 25.59 32.56 -3.88
C ILE A 740 26.13 31.74 -2.70
N CYS A 741 25.31 31.62 -1.67
CA CYS A 741 25.62 30.88 -0.45
C CYS A 741 24.83 29.56 -0.40
N SER A 742 25.23 28.63 0.46
CA SER A 742 24.41 27.43 0.72
C SER A 742 23.10 27.82 1.41
N GLU A 743 23.16 28.51 2.56
CA GLU A 743 22.00 28.66 3.46
C GLU A 743 21.37 30.06 3.47
N SER A 744 21.93 31.03 2.74
CA SER A 744 21.51 32.45 2.84
C SER A 744 20.84 32.95 1.56
N GLU A 745 19.68 33.58 1.72
CA GLU A 745 18.90 34.17 0.62
C GLU A 745 18.44 35.59 0.99
N GLY A 746 18.36 36.48 0.00
CA GLY A 746 17.79 37.83 0.14
C GLY A 746 18.78 38.93 0.50
N TRP A 747 18.39 39.81 1.42
CA TRP A 747 19.18 40.99 1.79
C TRP A 747 20.16 40.72 2.94
N GLN A 748 21.30 41.42 2.96
CA GLN A 748 22.26 41.45 4.07
C GLN A 748 22.47 42.86 4.61
N SER A 749 22.26 43.14 5.89
CA SER A 749 22.56 44.49 6.40
C SER A 749 24.07 44.78 6.39
N PHE A 750 24.45 45.94 5.86
CA PHE A 750 25.83 46.44 5.88
C PHE A 750 25.92 47.75 6.65
N THR A 751 26.92 47.86 7.53
CA THR A 751 27.30 49.14 8.15
C THR A 751 28.00 50.07 7.16
N ASN A 752 28.60 49.50 6.11
CA ASN A 752 29.23 50.24 5.02
C ASN A 752 28.16 50.87 4.10
N LYS A 753 28.18 52.20 3.98
CA LYS A 753 27.21 52.97 3.19
C LYS A 753 27.18 52.59 1.71
N THR A 754 28.30 52.20 1.11
CA THR A 754 28.37 51.81 -0.31
C THR A 754 27.59 50.53 -0.56
N TRP A 755 27.82 49.49 0.25
CA TRP A 755 27.11 48.22 0.08
C TRP A 755 25.64 48.30 0.45
N ALA A 756 25.29 49.07 1.49
CA ALA A 756 23.90 49.37 1.83
C ALA A 756 23.18 50.04 0.65
N ARG A 757 23.78 51.07 0.04
CA ARG A 757 23.25 51.73 -1.14
C ARG A 757 23.11 50.79 -2.34
N ARG A 758 24.11 49.93 -2.60
CA ARG A 758 24.01 48.93 -3.70
C ARG A 758 22.82 48.01 -3.53
N GLN A 759 22.47 47.65 -2.30
CA GLN A 759 21.27 46.86 -2.04
C GLN A 759 19.98 47.66 -2.23
N GLU A 760 19.92 48.91 -1.77
CA GLU A 760 18.77 49.79 -2.00
C GLU A 760 18.52 49.97 -3.51
N GLU A 761 19.60 50.08 -4.28
CA GLU A 761 19.59 50.16 -5.74
C GLU A 761 19.41 48.79 -6.44
N LYS A 762 19.20 47.69 -5.69
CA LYS A 762 19.02 46.32 -6.22
C LYS A 762 20.21 45.81 -7.06
N LYS A 763 21.41 46.32 -6.80
CA LYS A 763 22.68 45.90 -7.42
C LYS A 763 23.47 44.87 -6.60
N TYR A 764 22.90 44.40 -5.49
CA TYR A 764 23.45 43.32 -4.67
C TYR A 764 22.34 42.47 -4.04
N SER A 765 22.53 41.16 -4.02
CA SER A 765 21.70 40.23 -3.25
C SER A 765 22.46 38.96 -2.84
N LEU A 766 21.96 38.30 -1.81
CA LEU A 766 22.28 36.91 -1.51
C LEU A 766 21.32 35.99 -2.26
N MET A 767 21.83 34.86 -2.72
CA MET A 767 21.07 33.80 -3.40
C MET A 767 21.44 32.45 -2.77
N SER A 768 20.45 31.65 -2.42
CA SER A 768 20.66 30.30 -1.92
C SER A 768 20.27 29.27 -2.98
N CYS A 769 21.23 28.50 -3.47
CA CYS A 769 20.90 27.42 -4.39
C CYS A 769 20.31 26.18 -3.68
N GLU A 770 20.00 26.22 -2.38
CA GLU A 770 19.32 25.12 -1.68
C GLU A 770 17.95 24.80 -2.26
N THR A 771 17.24 25.80 -2.79
CA THR A 771 15.93 25.61 -3.42
C THR A 771 16.02 24.99 -4.82
N ILE A 772 17.21 24.98 -5.42
CA ILE A 772 17.47 24.39 -6.74
C ILE A 772 18.22 23.08 -6.65
N ILE A 773 19.21 22.93 -5.78
CA ILE A 773 20.13 21.79 -5.80
C ILE A 773 19.60 20.71 -4.86
N ALA A 774 19.36 19.51 -5.39
CA ALA A 774 18.84 18.40 -4.61
C ALA A 774 19.94 17.62 -3.86
N GLN A 775 21.18 17.65 -4.37
CA GLN A 775 22.29 16.79 -3.91
C GLN A 775 23.32 17.51 -3.04
N LEU A 776 22.92 18.55 -2.31
CA LEU A 776 23.83 19.33 -1.47
C LEU A 776 24.48 18.52 -0.35
N ASP A 777 23.80 17.50 0.13
CA ASP A 777 24.30 16.63 1.18
C ASP A 777 25.55 15.86 0.75
N VAL A 778 25.78 15.70 -0.56
CA VAL A 778 27.03 15.12 -1.10
C VAL A 778 28.26 15.97 -0.70
N LEU A 779 28.14 17.30 -0.69
CA LEU A 779 29.26 18.18 -0.32
C LEU A 779 29.56 18.18 1.19
N LYS A 780 28.61 17.77 2.04
CA LYS A 780 28.80 17.65 3.49
C LYS A 780 29.77 16.52 3.88
N LEU A 781 30.10 15.62 2.94
CA LEU A 781 31.05 14.52 3.14
C LEU A 781 32.52 14.99 3.24
N LEU A 782 32.84 16.12 2.60
CA LEU A 782 34.15 16.78 2.63
C LEU A 782 34.35 17.59 3.91
#